data_AF-A0A813FFK1-F1
#
_entry.id   AF-A0A813FFK1-F1
#
_cell.length_a   1.000
_cell.length_b   1.000
_cell.length_c   1.000
_cell.angle_alpha   90.00
_cell.angle_beta   90.00
_cell.angle_gamma   90.00
#
_symmetry.space_group_name_H-M   'P 1'
#
loop_
_entity.id
_entity.type
_entity.pdbx_description
1 polymer ?
#
loop_
_entity_poly.entity_id
_entity_poly.type
_entity_poly.pdbx_seq_one_letter_code
_entity_poly.pdbx_strand_id
1 'polypeptide(L)'
;MAYVFASSLADSTRAAAVAELRRRLPRLIFAALDAFPLADGLLQATDANQRRFVVLAVCSTPGVDRLDAGVAATLDQLVCGTKRPDASARQLHLTFPAEKAGDHEEIHLVVNWHDCVDFNRLLLKSLPSCVEVLALESGSKATLFSTQEWDDLRANLSATSCSPETLSSCKPYLKACFGAAQSLLCKAVGRKGRGGYSESSGAVPLLTPETAEVVERLCARVATAGGLPAAKVELADQLSLAAWTQLLQDLSGITDAAPPVPSKNLALCLDTWCDGLRAAEFRPFAAALGALAAEFEASEAGPLEAWRQQLAAAGFQAAALAVAPAAAPGAFEDAEERTALAEIQGLLPEGSEMALLAQTGSYMYDLQVDSSDRDFTLLFLADPELLLSLSPPREEFSRHLQGGFGSDKRGEVEYSGRELGSFVALLAKGNPRNVEMLFSEKPALRGWAWEELRASRACFLTLRCASQYLGFISERLHRVAGVLEAAEAQEAAGCSSALSHSRASQVSKLLYHAHHEMADLGRVLRGSCPIVALKGEERQRVLQLRLQRPQSVAEVKQLLADAESQRAALAAELHAATEAKHLPAEVEAKPLLAWLRSVRARSAKAKSGTDAPSAGPPADLVARPAAAKLIRTRSEDAVEAIRALLGEVEVAEGIRIVVAGYTTSSRVLGTAHTASDHDIKCIFVHPRSHYFGLRPLSRTFKHQFPGAAAGADVEISGWDAQHALQMLADNNPSVLGMLLSPLSLVGRDWSERLLEAAAASLNRRSLMIHWFSHGRQNYESSIKSRETPLRKRYVHVVRPLLCVAWTRRSRTPGSGLWPPLLVSDLVAQTASLGAISAEEADAVARFLLANLEDLPRALPRVPELDALVQRLLQDERPPAADEWEAVPPEAAENWDRLCIELIGSQAPQ
;
A
#
# COMPACT_ATOMS: atom_id res chain seq x y z
N MET A 1 -7.64 -8.66 -42.47
CA MET A 1 -8.62 -7.57 -42.32
C MET A 1 -8.57 -6.85 -40.95
N ALA A 2 -7.42 -6.73 -40.26
CA ALA A 2 -7.23 -5.67 -39.25
C ALA A 2 -7.35 -4.25 -39.88
N TYR A 3 -7.25 -4.19 -41.21
CA TYR A 3 -7.41 -3.01 -42.06
C TYR A 3 -8.83 -2.44 -42.17
N VAL A 4 -9.90 -3.17 -41.79
CA VAL A 4 -11.28 -2.65 -41.92
C VAL A 4 -11.72 -1.88 -40.66
N PHE A 5 -11.19 -2.20 -39.47
CA PHE A 5 -11.47 -1.44 -38.25
C PHE A 5 -10.53 -0.24 -38.05
N ALA A 6 -9.25 -0.38 -38.40
CA ALA A 6 -8.24 0.67 -38.20
C ALA A 6 -8.33 1.84 -39.20
N SER A 7 -9.20 1.77 -40.22
CA SER A 7 -9.45 2.86 -41.17
C SER A 7 -10.55 3.84 -40.73
N SER A 8 -11.15 3.64 -39.54
CA SER A 8 -12.38 4.33 -39.11
C SER A 8 -12.20 5.42 -38.05
N LEU A 9 -11.07 5.45 -37.32
CA LEU A 9 -10.75 6.52 -36.37
C LEU A 9 -9.96 7.62 -37.10
N ALA A 10 -10.52 8.83 -37.16
CA ALA A 10 -9.85 9.97 -37.75
C ALA A 10 -8.63 10.41 -36.91
N ASP A 11 -7.61 10.98 -37.56
CA ASP A 11 -6.33 11.31 -36.90
C ASP A 11 -6.49 12.34 -35.78
N SER A 12 -7.45 13.26 -35.88
CA SER A 12 -7.81 14.19 -34.80
C SER A 12 -8.42 13.49 -33.59
N THR A 13 -9.33 12.53 -33.82
CA THR A 13 -9.88 11.68 -32.74
C THR A 13 -8.77 10.82 -32.10
N ARG A 14 -7.82 10.29 -32.89
CA ARG A 14 -6.66 9.55 -32.36
C ARG A 14 -5.78 10.44 -31.49
N ALA A 15 -5.46 11.65 -31.95
CA ALA A 15 -4.66 12.61 -31.20
C ALA A 15 -5.36 13.02 -29.88
N ALA A 16 -6.68 13.27 -29.93
CA ALA A 16 -7.48 13.58 -28.75
C ALA A 16 -7.52 12.41 -27.75
N ALA A 17 -7.68 11.17 -28.24
CA ALA A 17 -7.63 9.97 -27.42
C ALA A 17 -6.28 9.80 -26.72
N VAL A 18 -5.17 9.99 -27.44
CA VAL A 18 -3.81 9.92 -26.86
C VAL A 18 -3.59 11.01 -25.82
N ALA A 19 -4.02 12.24 -26.08
CA ALA A 19 -3.92 13.33 -25.11
C ALA A 19 -4.69 13.00 -23.82
N GLU A 20 -5.91 12.49 -23.94
CA GLU A 20 -6.75 12.13 -22.81
C GLU A 20 -6.21 10.91 -22.04
N LEU A 21 -5.66 9.91 -22.75
CA LEU A 21 -4.97 8.77 -22.13
C LEU A 21 -3.73 9.21 -21.36
N ARG A 22 -2.88 10.08 -21.93
CA ARG A 22 -1.69 10.61 -21.23
C ARG A 22 -2.05 11.46 -20.03
N ARG A 23 -3.21 12.13 -20.06
CA ARG A 23 -3.75 12.90 -18.93
C ARG A 23 -4.25 11.99 -17.81
N ARG A 24 -4.92 10.88 -18.13
CA ARG A 24 -5.54 9.96 -17.15
C ARG A 24 -4.64 8.82 -16.69
N LEU A 25 -3.64 8.45 -17.50
CA LEU A 25 -2.67 7.39 -17.22
C LEU A 25 -1.26 8.00 -17.22
N PRO A 26 -0.78 8.47 -16.06
CA PRO A 26 0.58 8.97 -15.91
C PRO A 26 1.60 7.92 -16.36
N ARG A 27 2.62 8.33 -17.11
CA ARG A 27 3.63 7.46 -17.75
C ARG A 27 3.00 6.33 -18.58
N LEU A 28 2.02 6.67 -19.41
CA LEU A 28 1.58 5.81 -20.51
C LEU A 28 2.81 5.40 -21.33
N ILE A 29 2.99 4.09 -21.53
CA ILE A 29 4.08 3.48 -22.31
C ILE A 29 3.56 3.10 -23.70
N PHE A 30 2.34 2.56 -23.76
CA PHE A 30 1.77 2.04 -24.99
C PHE A 30 0.24 2.11 -24.95
N ALA A 31 -0.38 2.33 -26.09
CA ALA A 31 -1.82 2.17 -26.29
C ALA A 31 -2.12 1.76 -27.73
N ALA A 32 -2.97 0.76 -27.92
CA ALA A 32 -3.42 0.32 -29.24
C ALA A 32 -4.84 -0.25 -29.21
N LEU A 33 -5.50 -0.27 -30.36
CA LEU A 33 -6.78 -0.96 -30.53
C LEU A 33 -6.59 -2.47 -30.27
N ASP A 34 -7.41 -3.05 -29.39
CA ASP A 34 -7.38 -4.49 -29.11
C ASP A 34 -8.05 -5.25 -30.26
N ALA A 35 -7.25 -6.06 -30.97
CA ALA A 35 -7.70 -6.87 -32.10
C ALA A 35 -8.28 -8.24 -31.69
N PHE A 36 -8.20 -8.60 -30.40
CA PHE A 36 -8.69 -9.88 -29.91
C PHE A 36 -10.22 -9.87 -29.77
N PRO A 37 -10.94 -10.80 -30.43
CA PRO A 37 -12.36 -10.62 -30.74
C PRO A 37 -13.33 -10.86 -29.56
N LEU A 38 -12.83 -10.92 -28.33
CA LEU A 38 -13.63 -11.21 -27.11
C LEU A 38 -13.48 -10.19 -25.99
N ALA A 39 -12.77 -9.08 -26.21
CA ALA A 39 -12.68 -8.04 -25.20
C ALA A 39 -14.03 -7.31 -25.08
N ASP A 40 -14.95 -7.80 -24.22
CA ASP A 40 -16.24 -7.27 -23.71
C ASP A 40 -17.20 -6.47 -24.61
N GLY A 41 -16.86 -6.13 -25.85
CA GLY A 41 -17.56 -5.15 -26.68
C GLY A 41 -17.94 -5.63 -28.09
N LEU A 42 -17.32 -6.70 -28.60
CA LEU A 42 -17.61 -7.17 -29.96
C LEU A 42 -18.92 -7.97 -30.10
N LEU A 43 -19.46 -8.50 -29.00
CA LEU A 43 -20.73 -9.24 -29.00
C LEU A 43 -21.92 -8.45 -28.41
N GLN A 44 -21.68 -7.25 -27.87
CA GLN A 44 -22.72 -6.39 -27.27
C GLN A 44 -23.12 -5.20 -28.16
N ALA A 45 -22.70 -5.17 -29.42
CA ALA A 45 -23.16 -4.18 -30.38
C ALA A 45 -24.60 -4.49 -30.83
N THR A 46 -25.57 -4.33 -29.92
CA THR A 46 -27.00 -4.44 -30.22
C THR A 46 -27.58 -3.15 -30.81
N ASP A 47 -26.85 -2.03 -30.75
CA ASP A 47 -27.25 -0.77 -31.37
C ASP A 47 -26.36 -0.45 -32.57
N ALA A 48 -26.96 -0.47 -33.76
CA ALA A 48 -26.30 -0.13 -35.02
C ALA A 48 -25.81 1.34 -35.12
N ASN A 49 -26.12 2.18 -34.12
CA ASN A 49 -25.86 3.63 -34.12
C ASN A 49 -24.68 4.08 -33.21
N GLN A 50 -23.91 3.18 -32.59
CA GLN A 50 -22.76 3.56 -31.74
C GLN A 50 -21.46 2.89 -32.15
N ARG A 51 -20.43 3.68 -32.49
CA ARG A 51 -19.10 3.16 -32.85
C ARG A 51 -18.25 2.94 -31.59
N ARG A 52 -18.24 1.70 -31.09
CA ARG A 52 -17.45 1.31 -29.91
C ARG A 52 -16.14 0.64 -30.33
N PHE A 53 -15.01 1.09 -29.75
CA PHE A 53 -13.68 0.50 -29.94
C PHE A 53 -13.08 0.10 -28.61
N VAL A 54 -12.33 -1.01 -28.57
CA VAL A 54 -11.60 -1.43 -27.38
C VAL A 54 -10.13 -1.08 -27.54
N VAL A 55 -9.54 -0.48 -26.52
CA VAL A 55 -8.13 -0.09 -26.48
C VAL A 55 -7.44 -0.84 -25.36
N LEU A 56 -6.28 -1.43 -25.62
CA LEU A 56 -5.38 -1.90 -24.58
C LEU A 56 -4.32 -0.83 -24.33
N ALA A 57 -4.13 -0.44 -23.07
CA ALA A 57 -3.11 0.52 -22.65
C ALA A 57 -2.16 -0.07 -21.60
N VAL A 58 -0.88 0.30 -21.68
CA VAL A 58 0.15 -0.08 -20.71
C VAL A 58 0.80 1.18 -20.15
N CYS A 59 0.90 1.28 -18.82
CA CYS A 59 1.56 2.41 -18.13
C CYS A 59 2.59 1.92 -17.10
N SER A 60 3.46 2.83 -16.66
CA SER A 60 4.42 2.58 -15.58
C SER A 60 4.08 3.38 -14.34
N THR A 61 3.56 2.72 -13.31
CA THR A 61 3.36 3.33 -11.99
C THR A 61 4.71 3.43 -11.25
N PRO A 62 5.15 4.63 -10.83
CA PRO A 62 6.33 4.80 -9.98
C PRO A 62 6.23 3.96 -8.70
N GLY A 63 7.37 3.49 -8.18
CA GLY A 63 7.41 2.68 -6.94
C GLY A 63 6.72 3.35 -5.74
N VAL A 64 6.78 4.69 -5.69
CA VAL A 64 6.12 5.53 -4.67
C VAL A 64 4.59 5.52 -4.76
N ASP A 65 4.02 5.34 -5.95
CA ASP A 65 2.56 5.31 -6.19
C ASP A 65 1.98 3.87 -6.13
N ARG A 66 2.84 2.85 -6.17
CA ARG A 66 2.44 1.42 -6.06
C ARG A 66 1.92 1.05 -4.67
N LEU A 67 2.31 1.80 -3.63
CA LEU A 67 1.84 1.61 -2.26
C LEU A 67 0.41 2.16 -2.06
N ASP A 68 0.00 3.16 -2.83
CA ASP A 68 -1.29 3.84 -2.65
C ASP A 68 -2.42 3.23 -3.48
N ALA A 69 -2.17 2.65 -4.65
CA ALA A 69 -3.24 2.09 -5.48
C ALA A 69 -3.96 0.88 -4.83
N GLY A 70 -3.21 0.03 -4.11
CA GLY A 70 -3.79 -1.07 -3.35
C GLY A 70 -4.56 -0.60 -2.10
N VAL A 71 -4.08 0.47 -1.46
CA VAL A 71 -4.68 1.03 -0.23
C VAL A 71 -5.90 1.90 -0.55
N ALA A 72 -5.86 2.72 -1.60
CA ALA A 72 -6.98 3.50 -2.11
C ALA A 72 -8.12 2.61 -2.61
N ALA A 73 -7.80 1.54 -3.35
CA ALA A 73 -8.80 0.55 -3.76
C ALA A 73 -9.40 -0.18 -2.54
N THR A 74 -8.61 -0.47 -1.51
CA THR A 74 -9.11 -1.09 -0.27
C THR A 74 -9.95 -0.12 0.57
N LEU A 75 -9.63 1.18 0.55
CA LEU A 75 -10.34 2.23 1.27
C LEU A 75 -11.68 2.60 0.62
N ASP A 76 -11.75 2.74 -0.71
CA ASP A 76 -13.03 2.97 -1.41
C ASP A 76 -14.00 1.79 -1.21
N GLN A 77 -13.48 0.56 -1.14
CA GLN A 77 -14.27 -0.66 -0.95
C GLN A 77 -14.80 -0.83 0.48
N LEU A 78 -14.06 -0.38 1.49
CA LEU A 78 -14.50 -0.38 2.90
C LEU A 78 -15.53 0.72 3.17
N VAL A 79 -15.48 1.82 2.42
CA VAL A 79 -16.42 2.94 2.57
C VAL A 79 -17.79 2.65 1.94
N CYS A 80 -17.87 1.75 0.94
CA CYS A 80 -19.12 1.50 0.20
C CYS A 80 -19.86 0.18 0.53
N GLY A 81 -19.34 -0.68 1.41
CA GLY A 81 -20.08 -1.85 1.93
C GLY A 81 -20.44 -2.95 0.92
N THR A 82 -19.89 -2.94 -0.29
CA THR A 82 -20.17 -3.94 -1.34
C THR A 82 -19.25 -5.17 -1.22
N LYS A 83 -19.81 -6.38 -1.38
CA LYS A 83 -19.02 -7.60 -1.65
C LYS A 83 -18.11 -7.37 -2.85
N ARG A 84 -16.90 -7.97 -2.82
CA ARG A 84 -15.92 -8.00 -3.93
C ARG A 84 -16.63 -7.95 -5.29
N PRO A 85 -16.49 -6.88 -6.08
CA PRO A 85 -16.62 -7.04 -7.51
C PRO A 85 -15.55 -8.05 -7.94
N ASP A 86 -15.84 -8.83 -8.97
CA ASP A 86 -14.78 -9.51 -9.71
C ASP A 86 -13.72 -8.48 -10.14
N ALA A 87 -12.50 -8.92 -10.48
CA ALA A 87 -11.37 -8.04 -10.82
C ALA A 87 -11.55 -7.15 -12.10
N SER A 88 -12.77 -6.73 -12.42
CA SER A 88 -13.15 -5.68 -13.36
C SER A 88 -13.42 -4.39 -12.55
N ALA A 89 -12.75 -3.26 -12.76
CA ALA A 89 -12.42 -2.67 -14.04
C ALA A 89 -11.15 -1.81 -13.92
N ARG A 90 -10.10 -2.21 -14.65
CA ARG A 90 -9.10 -1.27 -15.17
C ARG A 90 -9.56 -0.78 -16.54
N GLN A 91 -10.74 -0.20 -16.57
CA GLN A 91 -11.42 0.20 -17.81
C GLN A 91 -11.70 1.70 -17.76
N LEU A 92 -11.26 2.45 -18.77
CA LEU A 92 -11.67 3.85 -18.97
C LEU A 92 -12.65 3.91 -20.13
N HIS A 93 -13.67 4.73 -20.00
CA HIS A 93 -14.59 5.02 -21.11
C HIS A 93 -14.32 6.45 -21.58
N LEU A 94 -13.97 6.60 -22.87
CA LEU A 94 -13.75 7.90 -23.51
C LEU A 94 -14.77 8.06 -24.64
N THR A 95 -15.42 9.21 -24.72
CA THR A 95 -16.39 9.52 -25.78
C THR A 95 -15.92 10.73 -26.57
N PHE A 96 -15.97 10.64 -27.90
CA PHE A 96 -15.59 11.70 -28.82
C PHE A 96 -16.72 11.94 -29.85
N PRO A 97 -16.96 13.20 -30.27
CA PRO A 97 -17.91 13.50 -31.33
C PRO A 97 -17.40 13.00 -32.70
N ALA A 98 -18.29 12.48 -33.56
CA ALA A 98 -17.90 12.12 -34.93
C ALA A 98 -17.58 13.36 -35.78
N GLU A 99 -16.53 13.27 -36.59
CA GLU A 99 -15.99 14.40 -37.36
C GLU A 99 -16.76 14.73 -38.66
N LYS A 100 -17.70 13.88 -39.10
CA LYS A 100 -18.49 14.14 -40.32
C LYS A 100 -19.80 14.85 -39.98
N ALA A 101 -19.96 16.06 -40.52
CA ALA A 101 -21.21 16.82 -40.45
C ALA A 101 -22.36 16.04 -41.13
N GLY A 102 -23.28 15.50 -40.34
CA GLY A 102 -24.47 14.77 -40.80
C GLY A 102 -24.84 13.54 -39.98
N ASP A 103 -23.88 12.95 -39.25
CA ASP A 103 -24.12 11.81 -38.36
C ASP A 103 -24.13 12.30 -36.90
N HIS A 104 -25.22 12.06 -36.17
CA HIS A 104 -25.27 12.20 -34.71
C HIS A 104 -24.58 11.02 -33.98
N GLU A 105 -23.53 10.43 -34.57
CA GLU A 105 -22.85 9.26 -34.02
C GLU A 105 -21.74 9.67 -33.03
N GLU A 106 -21.75 9.09 -31.83
CA GLU A 106 -20.66 9.20 -30.86
C GLU A 106 -19.67 8.04 -31.03
N ILE A 107 -18.36 8.34 -30.92
CA ILE A 107 -17.30 7.33 -30.88
C ILE A 107 -16.98 7.04 -29.41
N HIS A 108 -17.13 5.78 -28.99
CA HIS A 108 -16.81 5.35 -27.63
C HIS A 108 -15.56 4.47 -27.62
N LEU A 109 -14.55 4.82 -26.84
CA LEU A 109 -13.39 3.99 -26.56
C LEU A 109 -13.51 3.35 -25.18
N VAL A 110 -13.39 2.03 -25.13
CA VAL A 110 -13.33 1.23 -23.90
C VAL A 110 -11.88 0.81 -23.70
N VAL A 111 -11.18 1.45 -22.78
CA VAL A 111 -9.73 1.33 -22.59
C VAL A 111 -9.44 0.39 -21.43
N ASN A 112 -9.05 -0.84 -21.74
CA ASN A 112 -8.51 -1.81 -20.79
C ASN A 112 -7.04 -1.49 -20.53
N TRP A 113 -6.69 -1.00 -19.35
CA TRP A 113 -5.32 -0.59 -19.04
C TRP A 113 -4.64 -1.50 -18.02
N HIS A 114 -3.32 -1.62 -18.12
CA HIS A 114 -2.49 -2.41 -17.21
C HIS A 114 -1.23 -1.62 -16.82
N ASP A 115 -0.81 -1.73 -15.56
CA ASP A 115 0.57 -1.37 -15.22
C ASP A 115 1.56 -2.40 -15.81
N CYS A 116 2.81 -2.00 -16.01
CA CYS A 116 3.84 -2.85 -16.60
C CYS A 116 4.04 -4.21 -15.89
N VAL A 117 3.88 -4.29 -14.57
CA VAL A 117 4.06 -5.55 -13.81
C VAL A 117 2.88 -6.49 -14.08
N ASP A 118 1.66 -5.96 -14.08
CA ASP A 118 0.49 -6.75 -14.38
C ASP A 118 0.42 -7.14 -15.86
N PHE A 119 0.84 -6.26 -16.76
CA PHE A 119 1.04 -6.60 -18.17
C PHE A 119 2.01 -7.77 -18.33
N ASN A 120 3.17 -7.73 -17.66
CA ASN A 120 4.14 -8.84 -17.66
C ASN A 120 3.52 -10.14 -17.15
N ARG A 121 2.73 -10.09 -16.07
CA ARG A 121 2.04 -11.27 -15.52
C ARG A 121 1.04 -11.86 -16.51
N LEU A 122 0.27 -11.01 -17.20
CA LEU A 122 -0.71 -11.44 -18.20
C LEU A 122 -0.02 -12.01 -19.44
N LEU A 123 1.11 -11.43 -19.84
CA LEU A 123 1.92 -11.91 -20.94
C LEU A 123 2.60 -13.26 -20.64
N LEU A 124 3.07 -13.48 -19.41
CA LEU A 124 3.59 -14.78 -18.94
C LEU A 124 2.50 -15.88 -18.95
N LYS A 125 1.22 -15.50 -18.80
CA LYS A 125 0.06 -16.38 -18.98
C LYS A 125 -0.38 -16.52 -20.43
N SER A 126 0.30 -15.83 -21.36
CA SER A 126 -0.04 -15.72 -22.78
C SER A 126 -1.47 -15.25 -23.04
N LEU A 127 -1.92 -14.24 -22.29
CA LEU A 127 -3.22 -13.62 -22.55
C LEU A 127 -3.23 -13.09 -24.00
N PRO A 128 -4.20 -13.48 -24.85
CA PRO A 128 -4.18 -13.16 -26.27
C PRO A 128 -4.10 -11.66 -26.58
N SER A 129 -4.86 -10.81 -25.89
CA SER A 129 -4.78 -9.35 -26.08
C SER A 129 -3.38 -8.80 -25.82
N CYS A 130 -2.67 -9.29 -24.79
CA CYS A 130 -1.30 -8.85 -24.49
C CYS A 130 -0.26 -9.36 -25.51
N VAL A 131 -0.47 -10.56 -26.05
CA VAL A 131 0.41 -11.15 -27.08
C VAL A 131 0.23 -10.43 -28.41
N GLU A 132 -1.02 -10.17 -28.81
CA GLU A 132 -1.33 -9.57 -30.12
C GLU A 132 -0.87 -8.11 -30.23
N VAL A 133 -0.94 -7.32 -29.16
CA VAL A 133 -0.44 -5.93 -29.20
C VAL A 133 1.08 -5.84 -29.36
N LEU A 134 1.84 -6.86 -28.97
CA LEU A 134 3.30 -6.89 -29.19
C LEU A 134 3.66 -7.10 -30.66
N ALA A 135 2.76 -7.70 -31.44
CA ALA A 135 2.95 -7.88 -32.88
C ALA A 135 2.62 -6.61 -33.71
N LEU A 136 2.09 -5.56 -33.08
CA LEU A 136 1.76 -4.31 -33.76
C LEU A 136 2.98 -3.41 -33.94
N GLU A 137 3.33 -3.05 -35.17
CA GLU A 137 4.37 -2.06 -35.45
C GLU A 137 4.02 -0.65 -34.92
N SER A 138 5.01 0.15 -34.50
CA SER A 138 4.79 1.50 -33.91
C SER A 138 4.10 2.48 -34.85
N GLY A 139 4.16 2.22 -36.17
CA GLY A 139 3.48 3.01 -37.21
C GLY A 139 2.16 2.43 -37.70
N SER A 140 1.69 1.31 -37.13
CA SER A 140 0.41 0.71 -37.52
C SER A 140 -0.75 1.64 -37.20
N LYS A 141 -1.78 1.67 -38.06
CA LYS A 141 -3.02 2.42 -37.79
C LYS A 141 -3.72 1.97 -36.51
N ALA A 142 -3.46 0.76 -36.03
CA ALA A 142 -3.98 0.24 -34.76
C ALA A 142 -3.25 0.79 -33.53
N THR A 143 -2.01 1.25 -33.69
CA THR A 143 -1.21 1.84 -32.61
C THR A 143 -1.66 3.29 -32.39
N LEU A 144 -2.12 3.60 -31.18
CA LEU A 144 -2.48 4.97 -30.79
C LEU A 144 -1.27 5.70 -30.23
N PHE A 145 -0.48 5.02 -29.41
CA PHE A 145 0.70 5.58 -28.75
C PHE A 145 1.73 4.49 -28.48
N SER A 146 3.01 4.79 -28.72
CA SER A 146 4.14 3.94 -28.34
C SER A 146 5.30 4.81 -27.90
N THR A 147 6.15 4.26 -27.03
CA THR A 147 7.37 4.89 -26.51
C THR A 147 8.59 4.10 -26.98
N GLN A 148 9.78 4.68 -26.86
CA GLN A 148 11.01 3.97 -27.21
C GLN A 148 11.19 2.74 -26.32
N GLU A 149 10.79 2.83 -25.05
CA GLU A 149 10.88 1.75 -24.09
C GLU A 149 9.98 0.55 -24.47
N TRP A 150 8.83 0.80 -25.09
CA TRP A 150 8.00 -0.27 -25.65
C TRP A 150 8.67 -0.92 -26.86
N ASP A 151 9.32 -0.13 -27.69
CA ASP A 151 10.01 -0.61 -28.90
C ASP A 151 11.25 -1.42 -28.52
N ASP A 152 11.97 -1.03 -27.47
CA ASP A 152 13.08 -1.78 -26.90
C ASP A 152 12.62 -3.11 -26.31
N LEU A 153 11.48 -3.16 -25.61
CA LEU A 153 10.89 -4.43 -25.15
C LEU A 153 10.67 -5.38 -26.33
N ARG A 154 10.07 -4.91 -27.42
CA ARG A 154 9.80 -5.74 -28.59
C ARG A 154 11.08 -6.18 -29.28
N ALA A 155 12.05 -5.29 -29.43
CA ALA A 155 13.36 -5.62 -29.97
C ALA A 155 14.06 -6.71 -29.13
N ASN A 156 14.02 -6.60 -27.81
CA ASN A 156 14.60 -7.58 -26.88
C ASN A 156 13.86 -8.93 -26.91
N LEU A 157 12.53 -8.92 -27.00
CA LEU A 157 11.74 -10.13 -27.15
C LEU A 157 12.01 -10.84 -28.48
N SER A 158 12.19 -10.08 -29.57
CA SER A 158 12.54 -10.63 -30.88
C SER A 158 14.00 -11.10 -30.97
N ALA A 159 14.92 -10.48 -30.19
CA ALA A 159 16.31 -10.92 -30.06
C ALA A 159 16.46 -12.18 -29.19
N THR A 160 15.45 -12.47 -28.37
CA THR A 160 15.34 -13.72 -27.61
C THR A 160 14.42 -14.68 -28.36
N SER A 161 14.40 -15.98 -28.01
CA SER A 161 13.45 -16.96 -28.59
C SER A 161 12.00 -16.72 -28.14
N CYS A 162 11.59 -15.46 -27.94
CA CYS A 162 10.34 -15.01 -27.34
C CYS A 162 9.65 -13.95 -28.21
N SER A 163 9.87 -14.00 -29.54
CA SER A 163 9.24 -13.06 -30.47
C SER A 163 7.71 -13.14 -30.39
N PRO A 164 6.97 -12.07 -30.77
CA PRO A 164 5.50 -12.09 -30.79
C PRO A 164 4.93 -13.28 -31.59
N GLU A 165 5.56 -13.63 -32.71
CA GLU A 165 5.19 -14.79 -33.54
C GLU A 165 5.37 -16.10 -32.78
N THR A 166 6.47 -16.24 -32.05
CA THR A 166 6.76 -17.40 -31.19
C THR A 166 5.72 -17.52 -30.08
N LEU A 167 5.37 -16.42 -29.41
CA LEU A 167 4.37 -16.40 -28.34
C LEU A 167 2.96 -16.73 -28.86
N SER A 168 2.59 -16.25 -30.05
CA SER A 168 1.32 -16.56 -30.71
C SER A 168 1.22 -18.02 -31.20
N SER A 169 2.34 -18.74 -31.24
CA SER A 169 2.38 -20.17 -31.60
C SER A 169 2.45 -21.10 -30.39
N CYS A 170 2.52 -20.55 -29.16
CA CYS A 170 2.62 -21.33 -27.94
C CYS A 170 1.27 -21.90 -27.48
N LYS A 171 1.34 -23.06 -26.83
CA LYS A 171 0.20 -23.83 -26.31
C LYS A 171 -0.81 -23.00 -25.49
N PRO A 172 -0.41 -22.13 -24.54
CA PRO A 172 -1.38 -21.37 -23.76
C PRO A 172 -2.19 -20.36 -24.59
N TYR A 173 -1.55 -19.66 -25.53
CA TYR A 173 -2.25 -18.74 -26.45
C TYR A 173 -3.23 -19.48 -27.36
N LEU A 174 -2.79 -20.59 -27.97
CA LEU A 174 -3.62 -21.41 -28.86
C LEU A 174 -4.80 -22.05 -28.11
N LYS A 175 -4.58 -22.52 -26.88
CA LYS A 175 -5.67 -23.02 -26.01
C LYS A 175 -6.64 -21.92 -25.62
N ALA A 176 -6.19 -20.68 -25.41
CA ALA A 176 -7.08 -19.56 -25.14
C ALA A 176 -7.96 -19.24 -26.35
N CYS A 177 -7.40 -19.18 -27.56
CA CYS A 177 -8.17 -18.98 -28.80
C CYS A 177 -9.18 -20.11 -29.05
N PHE A 178 -8.74 -21.36 -28.89
CA PHE A 178 -9.57 -22.56 -29.04
C PHE A 178 -10.70 -22.63 -28.02
N GLY A 179 -10.38 -22.43 -26.73
CA GLY A 179 -11.36 -22.48 -25.65
C GLY A 179 -12.41 -21.36 -25.75
N ALA A 180 -11.99 -20.18 -26.22
CA ALA A 180 -12.88 -19.08 -26.57
C ALA A 180 -13.88 -19.46 -27.67
N ALA A 181 -13.40 -20.00 -28.80
CA ALA A 181 -14.24 -20.45 -29.90
C ALA A 181 -15.23 -21.54 -29.43
N GLN A 182 -14.74 -22.53 -28.68
CA GLN A 182 -15.57 -23.58 -28.09
C GLN A 182 -16.65 -23.04 -27.16
N SER A 183 -16.31 -22.05 -26.32
CA SER A 183 -17.25 -21.44 -25.38
C SER A 183 -18.38 -20.71 -26.10
N LEU A 184 -18.09 -19.96 -27.16
CA LEU A 184 -19.09 -19.25 -27.96
C LEU A 184 -20.07 -20.23 -28.62
N LEU A 185 -19.56 -21.32 -29.19
CA LEU A 185 -20.40 -22.37 -29.76
C LEU A 185 -21.26 -23.06 -28.68
N CYS A 186 -20.72 -23.36 -27.49
CA CYS A 186 -21.51 -23.94 -26.40
C CYS A 186 -22.63 -23.00 -25.92
N LYS A 187 -22.38 -21.68 -25.86
CA LYS A 187 -23.39 -20.68 -25.49
C LYS A 187 -24.51 -20.59 -26.52
N ALA A 188 -24.19 -20.66 -27.82
CA ALA A 188 -25.19 -20.65 -28.90
C ALA A 188 -26.17 -21.83 -28.84
N VAL A 189 -25.82 -22.92 -28.14
CA VAL A 189 -26.63 -24.14 -27.98
C VAL A 189 -27.37 -24.17 -26.63
N GLY A 190 -27.23 -23.12 -25.81
CA GLY A 190 -27.86 -23.06 -24.48
C GLY A 190 -27.24 -23.99 -23.43
N ARG A 191 -26.05 -24.57 -23.67
CA ARG A 191 -25.35 -25.41 -22.69
C ARG A 191 -24.57 -24.58 -21.67
N LYS A 192 -24.85 -24.77 -20.38
CA LYS A 192 -23.95 -24.37 -19.28
C LYS A 192 -23.12 -25.59 -18.83
N GLY A 193 -21.92 -25.78 -19.41
CA GLY A 193 -20.90 -26.70 -18.88
C GLY A 193 -20.77 -28.08 -19.55
N ARG A 194 -19.71 -28.82 -19.16
CA ARG A 194 -19.33 -30.15 -19.68
C ARG A 194 -20.38 -31.22 -19.31
N GLY A 195 -21.41 -31.40 -20.14
CA GLY A 195 -22.45 -32.44 -19.98
C GLY A 195 -23.29 -32.61 -21.25
N GLY A 196 -23.76 -33.84 -21.52
CA GLY A 196 -24.39 -34.30 -22.77
C GLY A 196 -25.70 -33.60 -23.19
N TYR A 197 -26.16 -33.89 -24.42
CA TYR A 197 -27.29 -33.24 -25.11
C TYR A 197 -28.61 -33.87 -24.66
N SER A 198 -29.67 -33.09 -24.42
CA SER A 198 -31.04 -33.61 -24.46
C SER A 198 -31.64 -33.30 -25.82
N GLU A 199 -31.86 -34.32 -26.63
CA GLU A 199 -32.55 -34.21 -27.91
C GLU A 199 -34.03 -33.90 -27.68
N SER A 200 -34.42 -32.64 -27.82
CA SER A 200 -35.84 -32.29 -27.97
C SER A 200 -36.00 -31.04 -28.85
N SER A 201 -35.74 -31.17 -30.15
CA SER A 201 -36.46 -30.53 -31.26
C SER A 201 -35.62 -30.66 -32.55
N GLY A 202 -36.26 -31.10 -33.64
CA GLY A 202 -35.61 -31.44 -34.91
C GLY A 202 -35.17 -30.25 -35.78
N ALA A 203 -34.77 -29.12 -35.20
CA ALA A 203 -34.21 -27.98 -35.92
C ALA A 203 -32.71 -27.83 -35.62
N VAL A 204 -31.87 -27.80 -36.66
CA VAL A 204 -30.43 -27.58 -36.51
C VAL A 204 -30.20 -26.14 -36.02
N PRO A 205 -29.50 -25.91 -34.90
CA PRO A 205 -29.21 -24.55 -34.44
C PRO A 205 -28.28 -23.84 -35.44
N LEU A 206 -28.66 -22.64 -35.87
CA LEU A 206 -27.82 -21.77 -36.70
C LEU A 206 -27.13 -20.72 -35.82
N LEU A 207 -25.87 -20.42 -36.11
CA LEU A 207 -25.15 -19.29 -35.50
C LEU A 207 -25.63 -17.96 -36.08
N THR A 208 -25.49 -16.87 -35.31
CA THR A 208 -25.61 -15.53 -35.90
C THR A 208 -24.39 -15.24 -36.77
N PRO A 209 -24.51 -14.46 -37.85
CA PRO A 209 -23.37 -14.07 -38.69
C PRO A 209 -22.21 -13.47 -37.89
N GLU A 210 -22.51 -12.65 -36.87
CA GLU A 210 -21.51 -12.00 -36.03
C GLU A 210 -20.76 -13.02 -35.15
N THR A 211 -21.47 -14.02 -34.63
CA THR A 211 -20.86 -15.09 -33.83
C THR A 211 -20.00 -16.00 -34.72
N ALA A 212 -20.47 -16.32 -35.93
CA ALA A 212 -19.73 -17.13 -36.90
C ALA A 212 -18.41 -16.45 -37.30
N GLU A 213 -18.42 -15.15 -37.58
CA GLU A 213 -17.21 -14.37 -37.91
C GLU A 213 -16.18 -14.38 -36.76
N VAL A 214 -16.64 -14.19 -35.51
CA VAL A 214 -15.75 -14.23 -34.33
C VAL A 214 -15.12 -15.62 -34.16
N VAL A 215 -15.91 -16.68 -34.30
CA VAL A 215 -15.42 -18.07 -34.20
C VAL A 215 -14.43 -18.36 -35.32
N GLU A 216 -14.70 -17.93 -36.55
CA GLU A 216 -13.79 -18.06 -37.70
C GLU A 216 -12.43 -17.44 -37.41
N ARG A 217 -12.42 -16.20 -36.91
CA ARG A 217 -11.20 -15.46 -36.58
C ARG A 217 -10.39 -16.11 -35.46
N LEU A 218 -11.04 -16.77 -34.51
CA LEU A 218 -10.37 -17.53 -33.45
C LEU A 218 -9.79 -18.85 -33.98
N CYS A 219 -10.54 -19.56 -34.82
CA CYS A 219 -10.09 -20.78 -35.49
C CYS A 219 -8.91 -20.51 -36.45
N ALA A 220 -8.94 -19.40 -37.19
CA ALA A 220 -7.89 -19.02 -38.13
C ALA A 220 -6.54 -18.78 -37.42
N ARG A 221 -6.53 -18.23 -36.21
CA ARG A 221 -5.32 -18.08 -35.37
C ARG A 221 -4.71 -19.44 -35.05
N VAL A 222 -5.54 -20.41 -34.65
CA VAL A 222 -5.09 -21.78 -34.34
C VAL A 222 -4.58 -22.49 -35.58
N ALA A 223 -5.29 -22.39 -36.70
CA ALA A 223 -4.93 -23.01 -37.96
C ALA A 223 -3.60 -22.48 -38.52
N THR A 224 -3.39 -21.15 -38.46
CA THR A 224 -2.17 -20.49 -38.94
C THR A 224 -0.94 -20.99 -38.20
N ALA A 225 -1.02 -21.09 -36.87
CA ALA A 225 0.09 -21.62 -36.05
C ALA A 225 0.40 -23.11 -36.33
N GLY A 226 -0.60 -23.88 -36.77
CA GLY A 226 -0.44 -25.28 -37.17
C GLY A 226 -0.09 -25.51 -38.64
N GLY A 227 0.10 -24.45 -39.44
CA GLY A 227 0.40 -24.54 -40.87
C GLY A 227 -0.77 -25.01 -41.75
N LEU A 228 -2.02 -24.91 -41.26
CA LEU A 228 -3.20 -25.18 -42.07
C LEU A 228 -3.54 -23.96 -42.94
N PRO A 229 -3.83 -24.14 -44.26
CA PRO A 229 -4.25 -23.03 -45.13
C PRO A 229 -5.55 -22.39 -44.65
N ALA A 230 -5.63 -21.05 -44.69
CA ALA A 230 -6.83 -20.29 -44.31
C ALA A 230 -8.12 -20.76 -45.03
N ALA A 231 -8.01 -21.20 -46.29
CA ALA A 231 -9.11 -21.75 -47.08
C ALA A 231 -9.78 -23.01 -46.48
N LYS A 232 -9.17 -23.68 -45.50
CA LYS A 232 -9.79 -24.80 -44.76
C LYS A 232 -10.60 -24.37 -43.54
N VAL A 233 -10.56 -23.08 -43.19
CA VAL A 233 -11.18 -22.48 -42.00
C VAL A 233 -12.28 -21.48 -42.38
N GLU A 234 -12.37 -21.12 -43.66
CA GLU A 234 -13.39 -20.23 -44.22
C GLU A 234 -14.76 -20.92 -44.22
N LEU A 235 -15.53 -20.66 -43.17
CA LEU A 235 -16.88 -21.20 -42.96
C LEU A 235 -17.87 -20.09 -42.55
N ALA A 236 -17.50 -18.81 -42.65
CA ALA A 236 -18.37 -17.68 -42.27
C ALA A 236 -19.78 -17.75 -42.90
N ASP A 237 -19.87 -18.19 -44.16
CA ASP A 237 -21.13 -18.36 -44.90
C ASP A 237 -21.91 -19.62 -44.49
N GLN A 238 -21.29 -20.54 -43.74
CA GLN A 238 -21.92 -21.74 -43.20
C GLN A 238 -22.36 -21.52 -41.74
N LEU A 239 -23.64 -21.22 -41.53
CA LEU A 239 -24.19 -21.00 -40.20
C LEU A 239 -24.46 -22.30 -39.40
N SER A 240 -24.10 -23.47 -39.95
CA SER A 240 -24.35 -24.78 -39.33
C SER A 240 -23.41 -25.06 -38.15
N LEU A 241 -23.97 -25.20 -36.95
CA LEU A 241 -23.24 -25.56 -35.74
C LEU A 241 -22.39 -26.85 -35.88
N ALA A 242 -22.86 -27.82 -36.68
CA ALA A 242 -22.17 -29.10 -36.88
C ALA A 242 -20.83 -28.91 -37.62
N ALA A 243 -20.79 -28.04 -38.64
CA ALA A 243 -19.59 -27.74 -39.40
C ALA A 243 -18.53 -27.06 -38.50
N TRP A 244 -18.95 -26.08 -37.69
CA TRP A 244 -18.06 -25.39 -36.73
C TRP A 244 -17.54 -26.31 -35.63
N THR A 245 -18.37 -27.25 -35.15
CA THR A 245 -17.96 -28.23 -34.14
C THR A 245 -16.91 -29.20 -34.70
N GLN A 246 -17.09 -29.66 -35.94
CA GLN A 246 -16.12 -30.52 -36.62
C GLN A 246 -14.78 -29.80 -36.82
N LEU A 247 -14.81 -28.54 -37.27
CA LEU A 247 -13.60 -27.74 -37.43
C LEU A 247 -12.82 -27.60 -36.11
N LEU A 248 -13.49 -27.39 -34.96
CA LEU A 248 -12.79 -27.37 -33.66
C LEU A 248 -12.20 -28.75 -33.30
N GLN A 249 -12.87 -29.85 -33.62
CA GLN A 249 -12.28 -31.18 -33.39
C GLN A 249 -10.98 -31.36 -34.19
N ASP A 250 -10.99 -30.91 -35.45
CA ASP A 250 -9.81 -30.97 -36.33
C ASP A 250 -8.67 -30.06 -35.83
N LEU A 251 -8.99 -28.89 -35.26
CA LEU A 251 -8.00 -27.95 -34.72
C LEU A 251 -7.49 -28.32 -33.32
N SER A 252 -8.18 -29.18 -32.56
CA SER A 252 -7.78 -29.58 -31.20
C SER A 252 -6.38 -30.18 -31.17
N GLY A 253 -6.03 -31.01 -32.17
CA GLY A 253 -4.72 -31.66 -32.27
C GLY A 253 -3.55 -30.66 -32.39
N ILE A 254 -3.77 -29.52 -33.05
CA ILE A 254 -2.77 -28.44 -33.18
C ILE A 254 -2.48 -27.82 -31.81
N THR A 255 -3.53 -27.55 -31.02
CA THR A 255 -3.35 -26.96 -29.69
C THR A 255 -2.64 -27.89 -28.70
N ASP A 256 -2.82 -29.19 -28.83
CA ASP A 256 -2.20 -30.16 -27.94
C ASP A 256 -0.72 -30.42 -28.30
N ALA A 257 -0.38 -30.37 -29.59
CA ALA A 257 0.98 -30.51 -30.12
C ALA A 257 1.83 -29.23 -30.00
N ALA A 258 1.23 -28.08 -29.68
CA ALA A 258 1.92 -26.81 -29.59
C ALA A 258 2.99 -26.76 -28.47
N PRO A 259 4.11 -26.03 -28.68
CA PRO A 259 5.18 -25.92 -27.70
C PRO A 259 4.75 -25.11 -26.45
N PRO A 260 5.35 -25.36 -25.27
CA PRO A 260 5.16 -24.53 -24.10
C PRO A 260 5.85 -23.17 -24.27
N VAL A 261 5.41 -22.17 -23.49
CA VAL A 261 6.03 -20.84 -23.46
C VAL A 261 7.46 -20.96 -22.91
N PRO A 262 8.46 -20.28 -23.51
CA PRO A 262 9.84 -20.21 -23.00
C PRO A 262 9.93 -19.31 -21.75
N SER A 263 9.24 -19.73 -20.68
CA SER A 263 8.89 -18.89 -19.52
C SER A 263 10.08 -18.28 -18.79
N LYS A 264 11.24 -18.94 -18.78
CA LYS A 264 12.47 -18.41 -18.15
C LYS A 264 13.06 -17.22 -18.91
N ASN A 265 13.18 -17.33 -20.23
CA ASN A 265 13.75 -16.27 -21.07
C ASN A 265 12.77 -15.08 -21.17
N LEU A 266 11.48 -15.39 -21.29
CA LEU A 266 10.42 -14.39 -21.27
C LEU A 266 10.40 -13.62 -19.93
N ALA A 267 10.45 -14.31 -18.80
CA ALA A 267 10.50 -13.66 -17.49
C ALA A 267 11.73 -12.75 -17.34
N LEU A 268 12.92 -13.26 -17.72
CA LEU A 268 14.16 -12.49 -17.64
C LEU A 268 14.11 -11.20 -18.48
N CYS A 269 13.61 -11.28 -19.71
CA CYS A 269 13.47 -10.14 -20.60
C CYS A 269 12.49 -9.09 -20.03
N LEU A 270 11.36 -9.56 -19.47
CA LEU A 270 10.34 -8.70 -18.89
C LEU A 270 10.79 -8.04 -17.58
N ASP A 271 11.52 -8.77 -16.74
CA ASP A 271 12.10 -8.24 -15.51
C ASP A 271 13.16 -7.17 -15.82
N THR A 272 14.06 -7.45 -16.78
CA THR A 272 15.08 -6.50 -17.25
C THR A 272 14.47 -5.23 -17.81
N TRP A 273 13.40 -5.35 -18.61
CA TRP A 273 12.66 -4.20 -19.14
C TRP A 273 12.02 -3.38 -18.02
N CYS A 274 11.38 -4.03 -17.05
CA CYS A 274 10.81 -3.37 -15.89
C CYS A 274 11.85 -2.65 -15.03
N ASP A 275 13.05 -3.20 -14.90
CA ASP A 275 14.15 -2.58 -14.15
C ASP A 275 14.78 -1.41 -14.93
N GLY A 276 14.91 -1.52 -16.26
CA GLY A 276 15.29 -0.40 -17.14
C GLY A 276 14.34 0.79 -17.03
N LEU A 277 13.03 0.54 -16.99
CA LEU A 277 12.00 1.56 -16.76
C LEU A 277 12.09 2.24 -15.37
N ARG A 278 12.73 1.58 -14.39
CA ARG A 278 12.99 2.15 -13.05
C ARG A 278 14.26 3.00 -13.04
N ALA A 279 15.27 2.65 -13.84
CA ALA A 279 16.58 3.29 -13.84
C ALA A 279 16.69 4.51 -14.79
N ALA A 280 15.97 4.53 -15.91
CA ALA A 280 16.21 5.44 -17.04
C ALA A 280 16.03 6.96 -16.77
N GLU A 281 15.34 7.37 -15.70
CA GLU A 281 15.11 8.80 -15.39
C GLU A 281 15.33 9.18 -13.93
N PHE A 282 16.11 8.40 -13.18
CA PHE A 282 16.25 8.67 -11.75
C PHE A 282 17.01 9.97 -11.45
N ARG A 283 18.10 10.26 -12.17
CA ARG A 283 18.94 11.45 -11.91
C ARG A 283 18.27 12.79 -12.25
N PRO A 284 17.60 12.96 -13.41
CA PRO A 284 16.88 14.21 -13.73
C PRO A 284 15.64 14.41 -12.85
N PHE A 285 14.93 13.34 -12.49
CA PHE A 285 13.77 13.40 -11.58
C PHE A 285 14.17 13.73 -10.14
N ALA A 286 15.24 13.14 -9.62
CA ALA A 286 15.81 13.48 -8.31
C ALA A 286 16.32 14.93 -8.26
N ALA A 287 16.94 15.41 -9.35
CA ALA A 287 17.35 16.82 -9.49
C ALA A 287 16.14 17.77 -9.59
N ALA A 288 15.08 17.40 -10.30
CA ALA A 288 13.84 18.19 -10.40
C ALA A 288 13.03 18.20 -9.09
N LEU A 289 13.01 17.09 -8.35
CA LEU A 289 12.42 17.02 -7.01
C LEU A 289 13.25 17.81 -5.98
N GLY A 290 14.57 17.76 -6.07
CA GLY A 290 15.47 18.59 -5.27
C GLY A 290 15.29 20.09 -5.55
N ALA A 291 15.09 20.46 -6.81
CA ALA A 291 14.78 21.84 -7.22
C ALA A 291 13.38 22.30 -6.77
N LEU A 292 12.35 21.45 -6.89
CA LEU A 292 10.99 21.74 -6.41
C LEU A 292 10.87 21.78 -4.88
N ALA A 293 11.68 21.00 -4.16
CA ALA A 293 11.79 21.06 -2.71
C ALA A 293 12.49 22.37 -2.28
N ALA A 294 13.55 22.77 -2.98
CA ALA A 294 14.24 24.04 -2.76
C ALA A 294 13.35 25.27 -3.09
N GLU A 295 12.50 25.21 -4.12
CA GLU A 295 11.52 26.26 -4.43
C GLU A 295 10.43 26.40 -3.35
N PHE A 296 10.01 25.29 -2.71
CA PHE A 296 9.06 25.32 -1.60
C PHE A 296 9.69 25.79 -0.27
N GLU A 297 10.99 25.54 -0.06
CA GLU A 297 11.74 26.02 1.10
C GLU A 297 12.20 27.49 0.96
N ALA A 298 12.31 28.01 -0.28
CA ALA A 298 12.70 29.39 -0.57
C ALA A 298 11.55 30.41 -0.61
N SER A 299 10.30 29.97 -0.50
CA SER A 299 9.12 30.86 -0.45
C SER A 299 9.04 31.58 0.91
N GLU A 300 9.00 32.92 0.91
CA GLU A 300 8.72 33.72 2.13
C GLU A 300 7.33 33.42 2.73
N ALA A 301 6.41 32.86 1.92
CA ALA A 301 5.11 32.38 2.37
C ALA A 301 5.19 30.91 2.82
N GLY A 302 4.74 30.61 4.05
CA GLY A 302 4.69 29.23 4.57
C GLY A 302 3.75 28.29 3.78
N PRO A 303 3.85 26.95 3.93
CA PRO A 303 3.16 25.99 3.06
C PRO A 303 1.63 26.15 2.97
N LEU A 304 0.97 26.52 4.07
CA LEU A 304 -0.47 26.77 4.09
C LEU A 304 -0.88 28.07 3.39
N GLU A 305 -0.02 29.09 3.39
CA GLU A 305 -0.28 30.34 2.66
C GLU A 305 -0.13 30.13 1.16
N ALA A 306 0.90 29.40 0.73
CA ALA A 306 1.03 29.01 -0.67
C ALA A 306 -0.19 28.23 -1.18
N TRP A 307 -0.71 27.30 -0.38
CA TRP A 307 -1.94 26.56 -0.72
C TRP A 307 -3.17 27.47 -0.82
N ARG A 308 -3.33 28.44 0.09
CA ARG A 308 -4.41 29.45 -0.01
C ARG A 308 -4.32 30.24 -1.31
N GLN A 309 -3.12 30.71 -1.66
CA GLN A 309 -2.89 31.49 -2.87
C GLN A 309 -3.18 30.67 -4.14
N GLN A 310 -2.83 29.38 -4.15
CA GLN A 310 -3.15 28.46 -5.25
C GLN A 310 -4.66 28.28 -5.44
N LEU A 311 -5.41 28.07 -4.36
CA LEU A 311 -6.87 27.95 -4.42
C LEU A 311 -7.54 29.24 -4.87
N ALA A 312 -7.06 30.39 -4.37
CA ALA A 312 -7.54 31.70 -4.82
C ALA A 312 -7.26 31.93 -6.31
N ALA A 313 -6.07 31.56 -6.80
CA ALA A 313 -5.71 31.63 -8.22
C ALA A 313 -6.58 30.70 -9.10
N ALA A 314 -7.02 29.57 -8.56
CA ALA A 314 -7.95 28.65 -9.20
C ALA A 314 -9.43 29.11 -9.13
N GLY A 315 -9.72 30.29 -8.56
CA GLY A 315 -11.06 30.87 -8.49
C GLY A 315 -11.91 30.39 -7.32
N PHE A 316 -11.34 29.63 -6.37
CA PHE A 316 -12.04 29.21 -5.17
C PHE A 316 -12.01 30.30 -4.08
N GLN A 317 -13.09 30.40 -3.29
CA GLN A 317 -13.15 31.33 -2.16
C GLN A 317 -12.25 30.86 -1.01
N ALA A 318 -10.97 31.25 -1.05
CA ALA A 318 -9.98 31.00 0.00
C ALA A 318 -9.56 32.32 0.66
N ALA A 319 -10.50 33.04 1.28
CA ALA A 319 -10.17 34.31 1.95
C ALA A 319 -9.29 34.05 3.19
N ALA A 320 -8.14 34.71 3.28
CA ALA A 320 -7.30 34.69 4.46
C ALA A 320 -7.94 35.50 5.59
N LEU A 321 -7.97 34.94 6.79
CA LEU A 321 -8.10 35.77 8.00
C LEU A 321 -6.71 36.20 8.46
N ALA A 322 -6.61 37.45 8.93
CA ALA A 322 -5.44 37.88 9.67
C ALA A 322 -5.23 36.94 10.87
N VAL A 323 -4.04 36.36 10.99
CA VAL A 323 -3.61 35.62 12.18
C VAL A 323 -3.46 36.64 13.30
N ALA A 324 -4.52 36.85 14.08
CA ALA A 324 -4.39 37.61 15.31
C ALA A 324 -3.41 36.86 16.24
N PRO A 325 -2.55 37.57 16.99
CA PRO A 325 -1.71 36.91 17.99
C PRO A 325 -2.58 36.09 18.92
N ALA A 326 -2.16 34.85 19.21
CA ALA A 326 -2.86 33.97 20.13
C ALA A 326 -3.14 34.76 21.43
N ALA A 327 -4.42 35.03 21.70
CA ALA A 327 -4.79 35.66 22.94
C ALA A 327 -4.34 34.74 24.08
N ALA A 328 -3.72 35.31 25.12
CA ALA A 328 -3.46 34.56 26.35
C ALA A 328 -4.76 33.84 26.75
N PRO A 329 -4.69 32.57 27.18
CA PRO A 329 -5.89 31.82 27.54
C PRO A 329 -6.70 32.69 28.51
N GLY A 330 -7.97 32.95 28.15
CA GLY A 330 -8.88 33.61 29.06
C GLY A 330 -8.89 32.83 30.37
N ALA A 331 -8.88 33.52 31.50
CA ALA A 331 -8.98 32.83 32.78
C ALA A 331 -10.25 31.99 32.76
N PHE A 332 -10.12 30.66 32.92
CA PHE A 332 -11.26 29.76 33.04
C PHE A 332 -12.15 30.28 34.18
N GLU A 333 -13.34 30.78 33.88
CA GLU A 333 -14.18 31.47 34.88
C GLU A 333 -14.79 30.45 35.87
N ASP A 334 -14.93 29.19 35.46
CA ASP A 334 -15.55 28.10 36.21
C ASP A 334 -14.51 27.23 36.96
N ALA A 335 -14.76 26.96 38.25
CA ALA A 335 -13.91 26.12 39.09
C ALA A 335 -13.91 24.64 38.65
N GLU A 336 -15.02 24.16 38.06
CA GLU A 336 -15.11 22.80 37.52
C GLU A 336 -14.29 22.64 36.23
N GLU A 337 -14.21 23.68 35.38
CA GLU A 337 -13.37 23.69 34.18
C GLU A 337 -11.88 23.61 34.52
N ARG A 338 -11.46 24.32 35.56
CA ARG A 338 -10.07 24.25 36.05
C ARG A 338 -9.73 22.85 36.59
N THR A 339 -10.70 22.19 37.22
CA THR A 339 -10.54 20.83 37.74
C THR A 339 -10.45 19.82 36.60
N ALA A 340 -11.36 19.90 35.62
CA ALA A 340 -11.32 19.06 34.41
C ALA A 340 -10.02 19.28 33.61
N LEU A 341 -9.55 20.52 33.50
CA LEU A 341 -8.27 20.86 32.86
C LEU A 341 -7.08 20.21 33.57
N ALA A 342 -7.04 20.25 34.90
CA ALA A 342 -5.96 19.62 35.67
C ALA A 342 -5.95 18.10 35.50
N GLU A 343 -7.12 17.45 35.47
CA GLU A 343 -7.25 16.02 35.16
C GLU A 343 -6.76 15.70 33.73
N ILE A 344 -7.13 16.52 32.74
CA ILE A 344 -6.76 16.32 31.33
C ILE A 344 -5.25 16.54 31.10
N GLN A 345 -4.65 17.54 31.74
CA GLN A 345 -3.20 17.82 31.61
C GLN A 345 -2.35 16.64 32.10
N GLY A 346 -2.76 15.94 33.15
CA GLY A 346 -2.09 14.72 33.63
C GLY A 346 -2.16 13.53 32.65
N LEU A 347 -2.97 13.62 31.60
CA LEU A 347 -3.10 12.59 30.55
C LEU A 347 -2.35 12.95 29.27
N LEU A 348 -1.65 14.09 29.19
CA LEU A 348 -0.81 14.36 28.04
C LEU A 348 0.40 13.41 28.03
N PRO A 349 0.81 12.86 26.87
CA PRO A 349 2.08 12.15 26.77
C PRO A 349 3.23 13.08 27.20
N GLU A 350 4.27 12.50 27.79
CA GLU A 350 5.42 13.25 28.28
C GLU A 350 6.01 14.18 27.20
N GLY A 351 6.36 15.40 27.60
CA GLY A 351 6.87 16.43 26.69
C GLY A 351 5.86 17.02 25.72
N SER A 352 4.59 16.58 25.69
CA SER A 352 3.62 17.09 24.71
C SER A 352 3.19 18.54 24.99
N GLU A 353 2.98 19.32 23.93
CA GLU A 353 2.47 20.69 23.99
C GLU A 353 0.98 20.71 23.63
N MET A 354 0.17 21.52 24.31
CA MET A 354 -1.25 21.65 24.01
C MET A 354 -1.48 22.61 22.84
N ALA A 355 -2.02 22.11 21.73
CA ALA A 355 -2.32 22.90 20.54
C ALA A 355 -3.73 23.52 20.58
N LEU A 356 -4.70 22.81 21.16
CA LEU A 356 -6.08 23.27 21.31
C LEU A 356 -6.73 22.63 22.54
N LEU A 357 -7.54 23.40 23.25
CA LEU A 357 -8.60 22.87 24.11
C LEU A 357 -9.91 23.58 23.78
N ALA A 358 -10.97 22.82 23.52
CA ALA A 358 -12.29 23.36 23.27
C ALA A 358 -13.37 22.51 23.94
N GLN A 359 -14.41 23.16 24.47
CA GLN A 359 -15.64 22.47 24.81
C GLN A 359 -16.42 22.23 23.51
N THR A 360 -16.62 20.95 23.18
CA THR A 360 -17.27 20.51 21.93
C THR A 360 -18.68 19.98 22.21
N GLY A 361 -19.19 19.09 21.36
CA GLY A 361 -20.56 18.62 21.46
C GLY A 361 -21.58 19.73 21.26
N SER A 362 -22.71 19.65 21.96
CA SER A 362 -23.81 20.60 21.75
C SER A 362 -23.50 22.06 22.12
N TYR A 363 -22.50 22.28 22.99
CA TYR A 363 -22.05 23.62 23.36
C TYR A 363 -21.40 24.38 22.18
N MET A 364 -20.60 23.67 21.37
CA MET A 364 -19.96 24.23 20.19
C MET A 364 -20.99 24.87 19.24
N TYR A 365 -22.16 24.25 19.14
CA TYR A 365 -23.23 24.66 18.23
C TYR A 365 -24.26 25.65 18.81
N ASP A 366 -24.13 26.06 20.07
CA ASP A 366 -25.18 26.78 20.84
C ASP A 366 -26.50 26.00 21.00
N LEU A 367 -26.42 24.67 21.00
CA LEU A 367 -27.56 23.76 21.08
C LEU A 367 -27.69 23.05 22.43
N GLN A 368 -26.81 23.32 23.39
CA GLN A 368 -26.84 22.72 24.73
C GLN A 368 -28.14 23.06 25.48
N VAL A 369 -28.61 22.08 26.25
CA VAL A 369 -29.77 22.14 27.16
C VAL A 369 -29.36 21.61 28.53
N ASP A 370 -30.15 21.82 29.58
CA ASP A 370 -29.79 21.46 30.97
C ASP A 370 -29.43 19.98 31.18
N SER A 371 -29.88 19.08 30.30
CA SER A 371 -29.59 17.65 30.36
C SER A 371 -28.34 17.24 29.56
N SER A 372 -27.57 18.20 29.05
CA SER A 372 -26.40 17.94 28.20
C SER A 372 -25.16 17.67 29.04
N ASP A 373 -24.32 16.79 28.53
CA ASP A 373 -22.94 16.56 28.94
C ASP A 373 -22.03 17.75 28.59
N ARG A 374 -20.87 17.80 29.24
CA ARG A 374 -19.75 18.67 28.87
C ARG A 374 -18.70 17.83 28.14
N ASP A 375 -18.67 17.96 26.82
CA ASP A 375 -17.66 17.34 25.97
C ASP A 375 -16.45 18.25 25.84
N PHE A 376 -15.25 17.75 26.09
CA PHE A 376 -13.99 18.44 25.79
C PHE A 376 -13.21 17.72 24.69
N THR A 377 -12.73 18.48 23.71
CA THR A 377 -11.77 18.00 22.71
C THR A 377 -10.47 18.75 22.87
N LEU A 378 -9.39 17.96 22.93
CA LEU A 378 -8.03 18.40 23.11
C LEU A 378 -7.20 17.98 21.90
N LEU A 379 -6.43 18.92 21.36
CA LEU A 379 -5.36 18.61 20.42
C LEU A 379 -4.02 18.88 21.07
N PHE A 380 -3.10 17.94 20.94
CA PHE A 380 -1.73 18.09 21.45
C PHE A 380 -0.71 17.79 20.37
N LEU A 381 0.44 18.44 20.47
CA LEU A 381 1.62 18.18 19.67
C LEU A 381 2.53 17.28 20.50
N ALA A 382 2.66 16.01 20.09
CA ALA A 382 3.61 15.09 20.69
C ALA A 382 5.04 15.62 20.56
N ASP A 383 5.92 15.24 21.49
CA ASP A 383 7.33 15.56 21.34
C ASP A 383 7.89 14.95 20.04
N PRO A 384 8.39 15.76 19.10
CA PRO A 384 8.92 15.25 17.85
C PRO A 384 10.08 14.26 18.05
N GLU A 385 10.90 14.41 19.10
CA GLU A 385 11.97 13.46 19.41
C GLU A 385 11.42 12.08 19.75
N LEU A 386 10.35 12.04 20.54
CA LEU A 386 9.69 10.79 20.92
C LEU A 386 8.94 10.14 19.75
N LEU A 387 8.66 10.85 18.65
CA LEU A 387 8.11 10.23 17.42
C LEU A 387 9.16 9.36 16.69
N LEU A 388 10.45 9.56 16.98
CA LEU A 388 11.56 8.81 16.37
C LEU A 388 11.95 7.57 17.17
N SER A 389 11.39 7.39 18.36
CA SER A 389 11.64 6.24 19.21
C SER A 389 11.04 4.96 18.60
N LEU A 390 11.34 3.79 19.17
CA LEU A 390 10.65 2.55 18.82
C LEU A 390 9.24 2.51 19.42
N SER A 391 9.06 3.18 20.57
CA SER A 391 7.79 3.30 21.29
C SER A 391 7.25 4.73 21.22
N PRO A 392 6.66 5.16 20.09
CA PRO A 392 6.16 6.52 19.95
C PRO A 392 5.01 6.78 20.94
N PRO A 393 4.82 8.05 21.33
CA PRO A 393 3.75 8.43 22.27
C PRO A 393 2.37 8.10 21.70
N ARG A 394 1.41 7.82 22.59
CA ARG A 394 0.02 7.56 22.20
C ARG A 394 -0.55 8.71 21.38
N GLU A 395 -1.25 8.36 20.30
CA GLU A 395 -1.90 9.36 19.43
C GLU A 395 -3.24 9.83 19.98
N GLU A 396 -3.91 9.05 20.82
CA GLU A 396 -5.27 9.32 21.28
C GLU A 396 -5.50 8.87 22.73
N PHE A 397 -6.43 9.52 23.40
CA PHE A 397 -7.02 9.08 24.66
C PHE A 397 -8.45 9.61 24.80
N SER A 398 -9.30 8.94 25.57
CA SER A 398 -10.63 9.46 25.88
C SER A 398 -11.17 8.93 27.20
N ARG A 399 -12.16 9.64 27.74
CA ARG A 399 -13.00 9.20 28.85
C ARG A 399 -14.45 9.46 28.45
N HIS A 400 -15.23 8.38 28.39
CA HIS A 400 -16.66 8.42 28.17
C HIS A 400 -17.35 7.78 29.37
N LEU A 401 -18.43 8.39 29.85
CA LEU A 401 -19.24 7.84 30.94
C LEU A 401 -20.31 6.91 30.36
N GLN A 402 -20.69 5.87 31.10
CA GLN A 402 -21.70 4.91 30.63
C GLN A 402 -23.10 5.51 30.75
N GLY A 403 -23.64 6.00 29.63
CA GLY A 403 -25.01 6.52 29.53
C GLY A 403 -25.68 6.14 28.20
N GLY A 404 -27.00 5.92 28.23
CA GLY A 404 -27.78 5.62 27.03
C GLY A 404 -27.86 6.82 26.07
N PHE A 405 -27.94 6.59 24.75
CA PHE A 405 -28.05 7.68 23.79
C PHE A 405 -29.35 8.47 23.97
N GLY A 406 -29.26 9.73 24.43
CA GLY A 406 -30.41 10.59 24.70
C GLY A 406 -30.92 10.54 26.15
N SER A 407 -30.14 9.97 27.07
CA SER A 407 -30.36 10.11 28.51
C SER A 407 -30.03 11.52 29.02
N ASP A 408 -30.48 11.83 30.25
CA ASP A 408 -30.00 12.98 30.99
C ASP A 408 -28.55 12.75 31.41
N LYS A 409 -27.67 13.70 31.05
CA LYS A 409 -26.23 13.65 31.30
C LYS A 409 -25.73 14.89 32.06
N ARG A 410 -26.63 15.57 32.79
CA ARG A 410 -26.26 16.77 33.55
C ARG A 410 -25.11 16.49 34.52
N GLY A 411 -24.07 17.30 34.45
CA GLY A 411 -22.88 17.18 35.30
C GLY A 411 -21.87 16.12 34.86
N GLU A 412 -22.14 15.39 33.77
CA GLU A 412 -21.17 14.47 33.16
C GLU A 412 -20.12 15.26 32.36
N VAL A 413 -18.84 14.92 32.59
CA VAL A 413 -17.69 15.48 31.85
C VAL A 413 -17.05 14.36 31.04
N GLU A 414 -17.13 14.48 29.72
CA GLU A 414 -16.45 13.60 28.76
C GLU A 414 -15.29 14.35 28.11
N TYR A 415 -14.20 13.66 27.81
CA TYR A 415 -13.08 14.28 27.10
C TYR A 415 -12.41 13.33 26.13
N SER A 416 -11.83 13.90 25.09
CA SER A 416 -11.02 13.21 24.10
C SER A 416 -9.79 14.05 23.76
N GLY A 417 -8.62 13.40 23.75
CA GLY A 417 -7.35 13.97 23.32
C GLY A 417 -6.85 13.27 22.07
N ARG A 418 -6.31 14.05 21.14
CA ARG A 418 -5.77 13.57 19.87
C ARG A 418 -4.50 14.32 19.50
N GLU A 419 -3.52 13.59 18.98
CA GLU A 419 -2.30 14.18 18.43
C GLU A 419 -2.64 15.00 17.17
N LEU A 420 -1.97 16.14 16.99
CA LEU A 420 -2.26 17.12 15.94
C LEU A 420 -2.25 16.49 14.54
N GLY A 421 -1.32 15.59 14.28
CA GLY A 421 -1.25 14.84 13.04
C GLY A 421 -2.46 13.94 12.80
N SER A 422 -2.93 13.20 13.80
CA SER A 422 -4.14 12.38 13.69
C SER A 422 -5.39 13.24 13.47
N PHE A 423 -5.43 14.47 13.99
CA PHE A 423 -6.47 15.45 13.69
C PHE A 423 -6.37 15.98 12.25
N VAL A 424 -5.18 16.32 11.77
CA VAL A 424 -4.91 16.73 10.39
C VAL A 424 -5.34 15.65 9.39
N ALA A 425 -5.15 14.36 9.72
CA ALA A 425 -5.63 13.25 8.91
C ALA A 425 -7.17 13.23 8.81
N LEU A 426 -7.89 13.54 9.88
CA LEU A 426 -9.36 13.64 9.86
C LEU A 426 -9.85 14.86 9.07
N LEU A 427 -9.13 15.98 9.15
CA LEU A 427 -9.40 17.15 8.30
C LEU A 427 -9.21 16.83 6.82
N ALA A 428 -8.12 16.15 6.45
CA ALA A 428 -7.86 15.74 5.06
C ALA A 428 -8.93 14.77 4.53
N LYS A 429 -9.52 13.96 5.41
CA LYS A 429 -10.66 13.09 5.07
C LYS A 429 -11.98 13.85 4.88
N GLY A 430 -12.03 15.13 5.25
CA GLY A 430 -13.23 15.97 5.19
C GLY A 430 -14.23 15.70 6.31
N ASN A 431 -13.78 15.24 7.49
CA ASN A 431 -14.69 14.93 8.59
C ASN A 431 -15.41 16.21 9.10
N PRO A 432 -16.76 16.29 9.03
CA PRO A 432 -17.52 17.52 9.31
C PRO A 432 -17.21 18.11 10.68
N ARG A 433 -17.30 17.30 11.74
CA ARG A 433 -17.03 17.74 13.12
C ARG A 433 -15.65 18.36 13.29
N ASN A 434 -14.62 17.79 12.66
CA ASN A 434 -13.25 18.30 12.78
C ASN A 434 -13.06 19.57 11.94
N VAL A 435 -13.66 19.63 10.75
CA VAL A 435 -13.64 20.82 9.89
C VAL A 435 -14.35 21.99 10.58
N GLU A 436 -15.53 21.75 11.17
CA GLU A 436 -16.30 22.74 11.93
C GLU A 436 -15.54 23.31 13.12
N MET A 437 -14.71 22.52 13.80
CA MET A 437 -13.86 23.05 14.88
C MET A 437 -12.99 24.23 14.41
N LEU A 438 -12.55 24.25 13.15
CA LEU A 438 -11.78 25.38 12.60
C LEU A 438 -12.62 26.67 12.45
N PHE A 439 -13.95 26.54 12.37
CA PHE A 439 -14.89 27.65 12.26
C PHE A 439 -15.52 28.05 13.61
N SER A 440 -15.24 27.29 14.68
CA SER A 440 -15.68 27.65 16.03
C SER A 440 -14.91 28.85 16.59
N GLU A 441 -15.63 29.75 17.25
CA GLU A 441 -15.07 30.90 17.98
C GLU A 441 -14.95 30.65 19.50
N LYS A 442 -15.29 29.44 19.97
CA LYS A 442 -15.38 29.11 21.41
C LYS A 442 -14.27 28.18 21.99
N PRO A 443 -13.02 28.16 21.49
CA PRO A 443 -11.98 27.37 22.14
C PRO A 443 -11.54 28.03 23.45
N ALA A 444 -11.31 27.20 24.47
CA ALA A 444 -10.83 27.65 25.78
C ALA A 444 -9.33 27.96 25.76
N LEU A 445 -8.54 27.24 24.95
CA LEU A 445 -7.13 27.53 24.70
C LEU A 445 -6.79 27.32 23.22
N ARG A 446 -5.99 28.23 22.66
CA ARG A 446 -5.50 28.18 21.28
C ARG A 446 -3.98 28.31 21.27
N GLY A 447 -3.29 27.28 20.79
CA GLY A 447 -1.86 27.31 20.52
C GLY A 447 -1.56 27.94 19.15
N TRP A 448 -0.30 28.30 18.94
CA TRP A 448 0.17 28.91 17.68
C TRP A 448 -0.07 28.01 16.45
N ALA A 449 0.15 26.70 16.58
CA ALA A 449 -0.08 25.74 15.50
C ALA A 449 -1.57 25.67 15.11
N TRP A 450 -2.47 25.78 16.09
CA TRP A 450 -3.90 25.84 15.81
C TRP A 450 -4.28 27.08 15.00
N GLU A 451 -3.74 28.24 15.35
CA GLU A 451 -4.05 29.50 14.64
C GLU A 451 -3.57 29.49 13.19
N GLU A 452 -2.38 28.92 12.91
CA GLU A 452 -1.91 28.74 11.55
C GLU A 452 -2.84 27.85 10.71
N LEU A 453 -3.27 26.72 11.28
CA LEU A 453 -4.20 25.79 10.62
C LEU A 453 -5.57 26.44 10.38
N ARG A 454 -6.08 27.14 11.41
CA ARG A 454 -7.37 27.83 11.40
C ARG A 454 -7.41 28.97 10.37
N ALA A 455 -6.30 29.63 10.11
CA ALA A 455 -6.21 30.64 9.07
C ALA A 455 -6.43 30.08 7.66
N SER A 456 -6.22 28.77 7.46
CA SER A 456 -6.47 28.05 6.20
C SER A 456 -7.74 27.19 6.20
N ARG A 457 -8.67 27.43 7.13
CA ARG A 457 -9.90 26.64 7.28
C ARG A 457 -10.77 26.52 6.03
N ALA A 458 -10.81 27.56 5.19
CA ALA A 458 -11.56 27.55 3.94
C ALA A 458 -11.04 26.48 2.96
N CYS A 459 -9.74 26.16 3.01
CA CYS A 459 -9.11 25.14 2.17
C CYS A 459 -9.63 23.72 2.44
N PHE A 460 -10.30 23.50 3.59
CA PHE A 460 -10.87 22.20 3.96
C PHE A 460 -12.32 22.02 3.50
N LEU A 461 -12.96 23.08 2.99
CA LEU A 461 -14.30 23.03 2.40
C LEU A 461 -14.23 22.47 0.96
N THR A 462 -14.27 21.15 0.86
CA THR A 462 -14.08 20.39 -0.40
C THR A 462 -15.32 19.58 -0.76
N LEU A 463 -15.40 19.07 -2.00
CA LEU A 463 -16.45 18.13 -2.41
C LEU A 463 -16.43 16.86 -1.54
N ARG A 464 -15.24 16.41 -1.13
CA ARG A 464 -15.08 15.32 -0.16
C ARG A 464 -15.69 15.67 1.20
N CYS A 465 -15.44 16.87 1.72
CA CYS A 465 -16.05 17.35 2.96
C CYS A 465 -17.58 17.39 2.84
N ALA A 466 -18.11 17.97 1.76
CA ALA A 466 -19.56 18.04 1.52
C ALA A 466 -20.21 16.63 1.41
N SER A 467 -19.50 15.68 0.80
CA SER A 467 -19.92 14.27 0.75
C SER A 467 -19.96 13.63 2.13
N GLN A 468 -19.01 13.95 3.02
CA GLN A 468 -19.01 13.44 4.40
C GLN A 468 -20.15 14.03 5.24
N TYR A 469 -20.48 15.32 5.08
CA TYR A 469 -21.69 15.93 5.66
C TYR A 469 -22.94 15.13 5.26
N LEU A 470 -23.12 14.90 3.95
CA LEU A 470 -24.26 14.14 3.44
C LEU A 470 -24.30 12.71 3.98
N GLY A 471 -23.14 12.05 4.10
CA GLY A 471 -23.01 10.73 4.71
C GLY A 471 -23.41 10.71 6.18
N PHE A 472 -22.97 11.70 6.96
CA PHE A 472 -23.33 11.86 8.37
C PHE A 472 -24.84 12.07 8.54
N ILE A 473 -25.43 12.96 7.74
CA ILE A 473 -26.88 13.20 7.72
C ILE A 473 -27.63 11.90 7.42
N SER A 474 -27.22 11.18 6.37
CA SER A 474 -27.85 9.92 5.94
C SER A 474 -27.82 8.85 7.05
N GLU A 475 -26.70 8.71 7.75
CA GLU A 475 -26.57 7.77 8.87
C GLU A 475 -27.54 8.11 10.01
N ARG A 476 -27.73 9.39 10.33
CA ARG A 476 -28.65 9.82 11.40
C ARG A 476 -30.11 9.54 11.02
N LEU A 477 -30.50 9.84 9.78
CA LEU A 477 -31.85 9.56 9.28
C LEU A 477 -32.12 8.05 9.20
N HIS A 478 -31.13 7.26 8.76
CA HIS A 478 -31.24 5.80 8.76
C HIS A 478 -31.46 5.23 10.19
N ARG A 479 -30.77 5.78 11.19
CA ARG A 479 -31.01 5.40 12.60
C ARG A 479 -32.40 5.80 13.08
N VAL A 480 -32.95 6.94 12.63
CA VAL A 480 -34.35 7.32 12.91
C VAL A 480 -35.30 6.33 12.27
N ALA A 481 -35.06 5.93 11.01
CA ALA A 481 -35.86 4.91 10.32
C ALA A 481 -35.87 3.58 11.08
N GLY A 482 -34.72 3.12 11.59
CA GLY A 482 -34.67 1.91 12.41
C GLY A 482 -35.45 2.00 13.73
N VAL A 483 -35.48 3.19 14.36
CA VAL A 483 -36.34 3.42 15.54
C VAL A 483 -37.82 3.44 15.17
N LEU A 484 -38.16 4.02 14.01
CA LEU A 484 -39.52 4.06 13.48
C LEU A 484 -40.04 2.65 13.17
N GLU A 485 -39.26 1.81 12.46
CA GLU A 485 -39.62 0.42 12.15
C GLU A 485 -39.88 -0.39 13.43
N ALA A 486 -39.02 -0.23 14.44
CA ALA A 486 -39.19 -0.88 15.74
C ALA A 486 -40.44 -0.39 16.49
N ALA A 487 -40.83 0.87 16.33
CA ALA A 487 -42.03 1.43 16.92
C ALA A 487 -43.30 0.98 16.18
N GLU A 488 -43.31 1.02 14.83
CA GLU A 488 -44.41 0.52 13.98
C GLU A 488 -44.68 -0.97 14.26
N ALA A 489 -43.63 -1.78 14.41
CA ALA A 489 -43.77 -3.21 14.76
C ALA A 489 -44.44 -3.43 16.14
N GLN A 490 -44.15 -2.57 17.13
CA GLN A 490 -44.76 -2.66 18.45
C GLN A 490 -46.20 -2.12 18.47
N GLU A 491 -46.49 -1.10 17.67
CA GLU A 491 -47.85 -0.57 17.49
C GLU A 491 -48.75 -1.63 16.82
N ALA A 492 -48.23 -2.30 15.78
CA ALA A 492 -48.91 -3.44 15.14
C ALA A 492 -49.13 -4.63 16.10
N ALA A 493 -48.24 -4.82 17.08
CA ALA A 493 -48.39 -5.82 18.14
C ALA A 493 -49.34 -5.40 19.28
N GLY A 494 -50.00 -4.24 19.17
CA GLY A 494 -50.96 -3.74 20.16
C GLY A 494 -50.33 -3.19 21.44
N CYS A 495 -49.04 -2.85 21.43
CA CYS A 495 -48.36 -2.29 22.59
C CYS A 495 -48.67 -0.80 22.74
N SER A 496 -49.29 -0.41 23.86
CA SER A 496 -49.60 1.00 24.18
C SER A 496 -48.37 1.90 24.41
N SER A 497 -47.16 1.33 24.38
CA SER A 497 -45.88 2.05 24.57
C SER A 497 -44.94 1.96 23.35
N ALA A 498 -45.51 1.82 22.15
CA ALA A 498 -44.77 1.70 20.89
C ALA A 498 -43.69 2.79 20.70
N LEU A 499 -44.01 4.05 21.03
CA LEU A 499 -43.05 5.13 21.13
C LEU A 499 -42.75 5.46 22.60
N SER A 500 -41.85 4.68 23.21
CA SER A 500 -41.39 4.96 24.57
C SER A 500 -40.66 6.30 24.66
N HIS A 501 -40.61 6.88 25.86
CA HIS A 501 -39.90 8.14 26.14
C HIS A 501 -38.43 8.10 25.68
N SER A 502 -37.77 6.96 25.87
CA SER A 502 -36.38 6.73 25.45
C SER A 502 -36.23 6.81 23.93
N ARG A 503 -37.12 6.13 23.18
CA ARG A 503 -37.12 6.19 21.70
C ARG A 503 -37.44 7.58 21.17
N ALA A 504 -38.41 8.27 21.75
CA ALA A 504 -38.73 9.65 21.38
C ALA A 504 -37.54 10.61 21.62
N SER A 505 -36.83 10.43 22.74
CA SER A 505 -35.59 11.18 23.03
C SER A 505 -34.47 10.87 22.03
N GLN A 506 -34.31 9.59 21.67
CA GLN A 506 -33.33 9.16 20.66
C GLN A 506 -33.63 9.77 19.28
N VAL A 507 -34.89 9.76 18.83
CA VAL A 507 -35.32 10.36 17.55
C VAL A 507 -35.04 11.85 17.54
N SER A 508 -35.48 12.57 18.59
CA SER A 508 -35.23 14.01 18.73
C SER A 508 -33.72 14.34 18.70
N LYS A 509 -32.90 13.55 19.41
CA LYS A 509 -31.43 13.68 19.39
C LYS A 509 -30.86 13.48 17.99
N LEU A 510 -31.30 12.47 17.24
CA LEU A 510 -30.82 12.20 15.87
C LEU A 510 -31.25 13.28 14.87
N LEU A 511 -32.50 13.75 14.95
CA LEU A 511 -33.06 14.73 14.02
C LEU A 511 -32.41 16.10 14.16
N TYR A 512 -32.24 16.63 15.39
CA TYR A 512 -31.57 17.93 15.52
C TYR A 512 -30.09 17.85 15.05
N HIS A 513 -29.43 16.71 15.27
CA HIS A 513 -28.10 16.47 14.70
C HIS A 513 -28.12 16.52 13.18
N ALA A 514 -29.10 15.88 12.51
CA ALA A 514 -29.21 15.93 11.06
C ALA A 514 -29.50 17.35 10.53
N HIS A 515 -30.41 18.09 11.17
CA HIS A 515 -30.88 19.38 10.64
C HIS A 515 -29.83 20.51 10.69
N HIS A 516 -29.00 20.61 11.74
CA HIS A 516 -27.96 21.64 11.73
C HIS A 516 -26.85 21.34 10.70
N GLU A 517 -26.48 20.06 10.55
CA GLU A 517 -25.52 19.61 9.53
C GLU A 517 -26.06 19.85 8.11
N MET A 518 -27.37 19.67 7.89
CA MET A 518 -28.03 20.02 6.62
C MET A 518 -27.92 21.51 6.30
N ALA A 519 -28.09 22.38 7.30
CA ALA A 519 -27.99 23.82 7.12
C ALA A 519 -26.58 24.24 6.71
N ASP A 520 -25.55 23.69 7.38
CA ASP A 520 -24.16 23.98 7.06
C ASP A 520 -23.71 23.35 5.73
N LEU A 521 -24.15 22.13 5.40
CA LEU A 521 -23.94 21.56 4.07
C LEU A 521 -24.49 22.47 2.98
N GLY A 522 -25.72 22.97 3.15
CA GLY A 522 -26.32 23.91 2.19
C GLY A 522 -25.55 25.23 2.08
N ARG A 523 -24.89 25.72 3.15
CA ARG A 523 -24.00 26.89 3.05
C ARG A 523 -22.74 26.56 2.26
N VAL A 524 -22.09 25.44 2.57
CA VAL A 524 -20.86 24.99 1.94
C VAL A 524 -21.04 24.77 0.43
N LEU A 525 -22.13 24.11 0.02
CA LEU A 525 -22.46 23.89 -1.39
C LEU A 525 -22.69 25.20 -2.16
N ARG A 526 -23.14 26.25 -1.48
CA ARG A 526 -23.33 27.60 -2.04
C ARG A 526 -22.11 28.51 -1.87
N GLY A 527 -20.95 27.95 -1.53
CA GLY A 527 -19.68 28.67 -1.38
C GLY A 527 -19.58 29.53 -0.12
N SER A 528 -20.48 29.35 0.86
CA SER A 528 -20.42 30.04 2.15
C SER A 528 -19.75 29.17 3.23
N CYS A 529 -19.25 29.81 4.29
CA CYS A 529 -18.70 29.09 5.44
C CYS A 529 -19.82 28.48 6.32
N PRO A 530 -19.55 27.35 7.01
CA PRO A 530 -20.47 26.82 8.02
C PRO A 530 -20.63 27.81 9.19
N ILE A 531 -21.84 27.88 9.76
CA ILE A 531 -22.15 28.66 10.95
C ILE A 531 -22.30 27.69 12.11
N VAL A 532 -21.15 27.33 12.68
CA VAL A 532 -21.08 26.33 13.75
C VAL A 532 -21.90 26.76 14.96
N ALA A 533 -21.66 27.96 15.49
CA ALA A 533 -22.46 28.53 16.58
C ALA A 533 -23.76 29.14 16.00
N LEU A 534 -24.83 28.34 15.95
CA LEU A 534 -26.11 28.75 15.37
C LEU A 534 -26.71 29.96 16.09
N LYS A 535 -27.35 30.86 15.34
CA LYS A 535 -28.00 32.08 15.87
C LYS A 535 -29.40 32.27 15.27
N GLY A 536 -30.19 33.13 15.91
CA GLY A 536 -31.49 33.57 15.39
C GLY A 536 -32.52 32.45 15.22
N GLU A 537 -33.33 32.56 14.16
CA GLU A 537 -34.43 31.62 13.88
C GLU A 537 -33.96 30.19 13.62
N GLU A 538 -32.82 30.01 12.97
CA GLU A 538 -32.30 28.67 12.64
C GLU A 538 -31.97 27.89 13.91
N ARG A 539 -31.29 28.55 14.87
CA ARG A 539 -31.04 27.99 16.19
C ARG A 539 -32.34 27.60 16.89
N GLN A 540 -33.36 28.48 16.84
CA GLN A 540 -34.66 28.21 17.47
C GLN A 540 -35.34 26.99 16.86
N ARG A 541 -35.31 26.83 15.54
CA ARG A 541 -35.88 25.65 14.84
C ARG A 541 -35.17 24.36 15.23
N VAL A 542 -33.84 24.34 15.25
CA VAL A 542 -33.06 23.15 15.65
C VAL A 542 -33.28 22.83 17.14
N LEU A 543 -33.34 23.84 18.01
CA LEU A 543 -33.66 23.65 19.42
C LEU A 543 -35.09 23.15 19.64
N GLN A 544 -36.05 23.59 18.81
CA GLN A 544 -37.41 23.09 18.88
C GLN A 544 -37.44 21.58 18.63
N LEU A 545 -36.72 21.08 17.62
CA LEU A 545 -36.59 19.64 17.36
C LEU A 545 -35.92 18.87 18.50
N ARG A 546 -34.99 19.52 19.23
CA ARG A 546 -34.31 18.95 20.40
C ARG A 546 -35.18 18.93 21.67
N LEU A 547 -36.03 19.94 21.85
CA LEU A 547 -36.84 20.12 23.07
C LEU A 547 -38.23 19.47 22.95
N GLN A 548 -38.83 19.51 21.76
CA GLN A 548 -40.15 18.94 21.48
C GLN A 548 -39.99 17.54 20.91
N ARG A 549 -40.09 16.54 21.79
CA ARG A 549 -40.02 15.14 21.39
C ARG A 549 -41.28 14.74 20.62
N PRO A 550 -41.16 13.89 19.59
CA PRO A 550 -42.32 13.38 18.88
C PRO A 550 -43.21 12.59 19.85
N GLN A 551 -44.51 12.82 19.76
CA GLN A 551 -45.54 12.23 20.62
C GLN A 551 -46.17 10.99 20.01
N SER A 552 -46.00 10.77 18.70
CA SER A 552 -46.61 9.65 17.98
C SER A 552 -45.69 9.07 16.90
N VAL A 553 -45.91 7.81 16.54
CA VAL A 553 -45.22 7.13 15.42
C VAL A 553 -45.48 7.88 14.10
N ALA A 554 -46.71 8.38 13.90
CA ALA A 554 -47.08 9.20 12.75
C ALA A 554 -46.26 10.49 12.65
N GLU A 555 -46.00 11.16 13.78
CA GLU A 555 -45.16 12.36 13.82
C GLU A 555 -43.69 12.05 13.50
N VAL A 556 -43.14 10.95 14.04
CA VAL A 556 -41.78 10.49 13.68
C VAL A 556 -41.67 10.26 12.17
N LYS A 557 -42.66 9.60 11.59
CA LYS A 557 -42.72 9.32 10.14
C LYS A 557 -42.75 10.59 9.31
N GLN A 558 -43.54 11.58 9.70
CA GLN A 558 -43.61 12.87 9.01
C GLN A 558 -42.27 13.63 9.10
N LEU A 559 -41.70 13.73 10.30
CA LEU A 559 -40.41 14.40 10.52
C LEU A 559 -39.27 13.74 9.72
N LEU A 560 -39.26 12.40 9.67
CA LEU A 560 -38.29 11.66 8.86
C LEU A 560 -38.49 11.93 7.36
N ALA A 561 -39.72 11.95 6.87
CA ALA A 561 -40.02 12.23 5.46
C ALA A 561 -39.57 13.64 5.05
N ASP A 562 -39.84 14.64 5.90
CA ASP A 562 -39.41 16.03 5.67
C ASP A 562 -37.87 16.15 5.65
N ALA A 563 -37.19 15.46 6.56
CA ALA A 563 -35.73 15.44 6.62
C ALA A 563 -35.10 14.70 5.43
N GLU A 564 -35.68 13.58 4.98
CA GLU A 564 -35.23 12.85 3.79
C GLU A 564 -35.41 13.68 2.51
N SER A 565 -36.51 14.45 2.42
CA SER A 565 -36.73 15.38 1.31
C SER A 565 -35.65 16.46 1.25
N GLN A 566 -35.30 17.07 2.38
CA GLN A 566 -34.20 18.04 2.47
C GLN A 566 -32.85 17.42 2.12
N ARG A 567 -32.57 16.21 2.63
CA ARG A 567 -31.34 15.47 2.31
C ARG A 567 -31.24 15.18 0.80
N ALA A 568 -32.33 14.78 0.16
CA ALA A 568 -32.36 14.51 -1.28
C ALA A 568 -32.10 15.77 -2.11
N ALA A 569 -32.64 16.92 -1.71
CA ALA A 569 -32.33 18.21 -2.33
C ALA A 569 -30.85 18.55 -2.22
N LEU A 570 -30.25 18.40 -1.03
CA LEU A 570 -28.81 18.64 -0.81
C LEU A 570 -27.93 17.66 -1.60
N ALA A 571 -28.36 16.41 -1.78
CA ALA A 571 -27.66 15.44 -2.63
C ALA A 571 -27.65 15.88 -4.11
N ALA A 572 -28.76 16.43 -4.60
CA ALA A 572 -28.83 17.00 -5.95
C ALA A 572 -27.96 18.26 -6.08
N GLU A 573 -27.96 19.14 -5.07
CA GLU A 573 -27.08 20.31 -5.03
C GLU A 573 -25.59 19.90 -5.01
N LEU A 574 -25.22 18.85 -4.27
CA LEU A 574 -23.85 18.32 -4.26
C LEU A 574 -23.45 17.78 -5.64
N HIS A 575 -24.36 17.10 -6.33
CA HIS A 575 -24.12 16.63 -7.69
C HIS A 575 -23.87 17.81 -8.64
N ALA A 576 -24.72 18.82 -8.60
CA ALA A 576 -24.55 20.04 -9.40
C ALA A 576 -23.25 20.79 -9.06
N ALA A 577 -22.89 20.90 -7.77
CA ALA A 577 -21.65 21.52 -7.32
C ALA A 577 -20.41 20.75 -7.82
N THR A 578 -20.51 19.42 -7.93
CA THR A 578 -19.46 18.54 -8.46
C THR A 578 -19.26 18.78 -9.97
N GLU A 579 -20.36 18.80 -10.74
CA GLU A 579 -20.30 19.02 -12.19
C GLU A 579 -19.69 20.38 -12.54
N ALA A 580 -20.12 21.42 -11.82
CA ALA A 580 -19.67 22.78 -12.06
C ALA A 580 -18.36 23.15 -11.32
N LYS A 581 -17.75 22.20 -10.59
CA LYS A 581 -16.47 22.37 -9.88
C LYS A 581 -16.45 23.61 -8.97
N HIS A 582 -17.54 23.84 -8.23
CA HIS A 582 -17.67 24.99 -7.33
C HIS A 582 -16.75 24.92 -6.10
N LEU A 583 -16.38 23.70 -5.70
CA LEU A 583 -15.48 23.42 -4.59
C LEU A 583 -14.29 22.59 -5.08
N PRO A 584 -13.11 22.70 -4.43
CA PRO A 584 -12.01 21.77 -4.68
C PRO A 584 -12.46 20.34 -4.41
N ALA A 585 -12.00 19.38 -5.21
CA ALA A 585 -12.39 17.99 -5.04
C ALA A 585 -11.93 17.43 -3.68
N GLU A 586 -10.67 17.66 -3.33
CA GLU A 586 -10.02 17.18 -2.11
C GLU A 586 -9.05 18.23 -1.53
N VAL A 587 -8.60 17.96 -0.30
CA VAL A 587 -7.53 18.71 0.37
C VAL A 587 -6.18 18.38 -0.29
N GLU A 588 -5.34 19.39 -0.50
CA GLU A 588 -3.98 19.13 -0.99
C GLU A 588 -3.07 18.61 0.13
N ALA A 589 -2.72 17.32 0.04
CA ALA A 589 -1.91 16.67 1.07
C ALA A 589 -0.49 17.25 1.17
N LYS A 590 0.12 17.67 0.07
CA LYS A 590 1.52 18.14 0.04
C LYS A 590 1.75 19.38 0.94
N PRO A 591 1.06 20.51 0.76
CA PRO A 591 1.25 21.69 1.62
C PRO A 591 0.85 21.42 3.08
N LEU A 592 -0.19 20.62 3.32
CA LEU A 592 -0.65 20.27 4.66
C LEU A 592 0.37 19.42 5.44
N LEU A 593 0.98 18.43 4.79
CA LEU A 593 2.05 17.61 5.37
C LEU A 593 3.34 18.40 5.55
N ALA A 594 3.68 19.27 4.61
CA ALA A 594 4.81 20.18 4.74
C ALA A 594 4.64 21.13 5.94
N TRP A 595 3.44 21.66 6.14
CA TRP A 595 3.10 22.46 7.31
C TRP A 595 3.23 21.67 8.61
N LEU A 596 2.65 20.47 8.72
CA LEU A 596 2.75 19.65 9.93
C LEU A 596 4.21 19.32 10.27
N ARG A 597 5.03 18.98 9.27
CA ARG A 597 6.48 18.76 9.44
C ARG A 597 7.18 20.01 9.95
N SER A 598 6.84 21.20 9.42
CA SER A 598 7.36 22.48 9.90
C SER A 598 6.95 22.78 11.34
N VAL A 599 5.71 22.48 11.72
CA VAL A 599 5.21 22.61 13.10
C VAL A 599 6.03 21.75 14.05
N ARG A 600 6.20 20.46 13.73
CA ARG A 600 7.00 19.52 14.53
C ARG A 600 8.47 19.96 14.60
N ALA A 601 9.08 20.37 13.48
CA ALA A 601 10.46 20.85 13.46
C ALA A 601 10.68 22.11 14.34
N ARG A 602 9.75 23.07 14.30
CA ARG A 602 9.80 24.27 15.15
C ARG A 602 9.63 23.94 16.63
N SER A 603 8.71 23.02 16.97
CA SER A 603 8.52 22.55 18.35
C SER A 603 9.76 21.83 18.89
N ALA A 604 10.41 20.98 18.09
CA ALA A 604 11.67 20.33 18.45
C ALA A 604 12.77 21.37 18.76
N LYS A 605 12.94 22.35 17.86
CA LYS A 605 13.94 23.43 18.01
C LYS A 605 13.70 24.29 19.25
N ALA A 606 12.45 24.54 19.63
CA ALA A 606 12.11 25.31 20.83
C ALA A 606 12.48 24.57 22.12
N LYS A 607 12.46 23.23 22.11
CA LYS A 607 12.78 22.38 23.27
C LYS A 607 14.28 22.09 23.38
N SER A 608 14.97 21.93 22.27
CA SER A 608 16.40 21.57 22.20
C SER A 608 17.36 22.74 22.47
N GLY A 609 17.00 23.72 23.31
CA GLY A 609 17.88 24.84 23.62
C GLY A 609 19.25 24.34 24.09
N THR A 610 20.29 24.61 23.28
CA THR A 610 21.72 24.19 23.35
C THR A 610 22.13 22.94 22.56
N ASP A 611 22.99 23.16 21.57
CA ASP A 611 23.80 22.14 20.89
C ASP A 611 24.71 21.45 21.92
N ALA A 612 24.42 20.19 22.26
CA ALA A 612 25.33 19.36 23.03
C ALA A 612 25.67 18.08 22.23
N PRO A 613 26.94 17.86 21.86
CA PRO A 613 27.36 16.60 21.26
C PRO A 613 27.49 15.54 22.36
N SER A 614 26.82 14.39 22.21
CA SER A 614 26.97 13.29 23.16
C SER A 614 28.30 12.55 22.95
N ALA A 615 29.05 12.41 24.03
CA ALA A 615 30.32 11.69 24.08
C ALA A 615 30.07 10.16 24.04
N GLY A 616 30.84 9.44 23.21
CA GLY A 616 30.77 7.99 23.10
C GLY A 616 31.35 7.26 24.33
N PRO A 617 30.80 6.08 24.70
CA PRO A 617 31.32 5.25 25.79
C PRO A 617 32.55 4.42 25.34
N PRO A 618 33.29 3.79 26.28
CA PRO A 618 34.61 3.22 26.01
C PRO A 618 34.53 1.91 25.23
N ALA A 619 35.40 1.78 24.22
CA ALA A 619 35.60 0.57 23.44
C ALA A 619 36.25 -0.52 24.29
N ASP A 620 35.52 -1.61 24.57
CA ASP A 620 36.06 -2.98 24.76
C ASP A 620 34.96 -3.94 25.26
N LEU A 621 33.99 -4.34 24.40
CA LEU A 621 33.04 -5.40 24.78
C LEU A 621 32.46 -6.26 23.63
N VAL A 622 33.11 -6.41 22.46
CA VAL A 622 32.73 -7.47 21.50
C VAL A 622 33.95 -7.99 20.73
N ALA A 623 34.47 -9.17 21.11
CA ALA A 623 35.49 -9.86 20.32
C ALA A 623 34.89 -10.39 19.01
N ARG A 624 35.27 -9.80 17.87
CA ARG A 624 34.92 -10.30 16.52
C ARG A 624 35.90 -11.40 16.08
N PRO A 625 35.45 -12.38 15.27
CA PRO A 625 36.35 -13.41 14.74
C PRO A 625 37.44 -12.80 13.84
N ALA A 626 38.65 -13.37 13.90
CA ALA A 626 39.79 -12.91 13.13
C ALA A 626 39.51 -12.92 11.61
N ALA A 627 39.53 -11.74 10.99
CA ALA A 627 39.21 -11.53 9.56
C ALA A 627 40.09 -12.37 8.60
N ALA A 628 41.27 -12.80 9.03
CA ALA A 628 42.29 -13.46 8.19
C ALA A 628 41.83 -14.76 7.50
N LYS A 629 40.81 -15.47 8.00
CA LYS A 629 40.28 -16.70 7.35
C LYS A 629 39.17 -16.46 6.32
N LEU A 630 38.50 -15.29 6.33
CA LEU A 630 37.39 -14.97 5.41
C LEU A 630 37.83 -14.26 4.12
N ILE A 631 39.11 -13.89 3.99
CA ILE A 631 39.65 -13.04 2.92
C ILE A 631 39.90 -13.82 1.60
N ARG A 632 39.66 -15.13 1.54
CA ARG A 632 40.01 -15.96 0.37
C ARG A 632 39.29 -15.59 -0.95
N THR A 633 38.27 -14.72 -0.94
CA THR A 633 37.46 -14.41 -2.14
C THR A 633 37.07 -12.93 -2.28
N ARG A 634 37.81 -12.00 -1.67
CA ARG A 634 37.52 -10.56 -1.70
C ARG A 634 38.61 -9.82 -2.48
N SER A 635 38.34 -9.40 -3.72
CA SER A 635 39.17 -8.37 -4.37
C SER A 635 38.82 -7.00 -3.79
N GLU A 636 39.81 -6.13 -3.63
CA GLU A 636 39.58 -4.74 -3.19
C GLU A 636 38.67 -4.01 -4.19
N ASP A 637 38.83 -4.28 -5.49
CA ASP A 637 37.99 -3.76 -6.56
C ASP A 637 36.49 -4.08 -6.38
N ALA A 638 36.16 -5.31 -5.94
CA ALA A 638 34.76 -5.68 -5.71
C ALA A 638 34.15 -4.94 -4.51
N VAL A 639 34.97 -4.58 -3.51
CA VAL A 639 34.51 -3.81 -2.35
C VAL A 639 34.19 -2.39 -2.75
N GLU A 640 35.06 -1.78 -3.53
CA GLU A 640 34.88 -0.42 -3.99
C GLU A 640 33.66 -0.31 -4.91
N ALA A 641 33.46 -1.28 -5.81
CA ALA A 641 32.24 -1.39 -6.61
C ALA A 641 30.97 -1.46 -5.74
N ILE A 642 30.97 -2.30 -4.69
CA ILE A 642 29.82 -2.40 -3.79
C ILE A 642 29.59 -1.10 -3.00
N ARG A 643 30.65 -0.38 -2.60
CA ARG A 643 30.50 0.94 -1.94
C ARG A 643 29.89 1.98 -2.87
N ALA A 644 30.30 1.99 -4.13
CA ALA A 644 29.70 2.86 -5.14
C ALA A 644 28.20 2.54 -5.32
N LEU A 645 27.84 1.25 -5.42
CA LEU A 645 26.44 0.81 -5.49
C LEU A 645 25.63 1.22 -4.25
N LEU A 646 26.21 1.16 -3.04
CA LEU A 646 25.53 1.65 -1.83
C LEU A 646 25.22 3.14 -1.93
N GLY A 647 26.16 3.96 -2.44
CA GLY A 647 25.93 5.39 -2.70
C GLY A 647 24.87 5.65 -3.78
N GLU A 648 24.82 4.81 -4.82
CA GLU A 648 23.75 4.87 -5.82
C GLU A 648 22.38 4.54 -5.21
N VAL A 649 22.31 3.56 -4.30
CA VAL A 649 21.09 3.20 -3.57
C VAL A 649 20.65 4.33 -2.64
N GLU A 650 21.56 4.98 -1.94
CA GLU A 650 21.24 6.15 -1.08
C GLU A 650 20.57 7.26 -1.88
N VAL A 651 21.14 7.58 -3.05
CA VAL A 651 20.58 8.58 -3.96
C VAL A 651 19.25 8.09 -4.53
N ALA A 652 19.16 6.82 -4.95
CA ALA A 652 17.96 6.18 -5.53
C ALA A 652 16.76 6.20 -4.59
N GLU A 653 16.99 5.91 -3.33
CA GLU A 653 15.94 5.79 -2.32
C GLU A 653 15.72 7.10 -1.54
N GLY A 654 16.61 8.09 -1.70
CA GLY A 654 16.56 9.34 -0.93
C GLY A 654 16.79 9.10 0.56
N ILE A 655 17.69 8.17 0.89
CA ILE A 655 17.97 7.69 2.26
C ILE A 655 19.47 7.75 2.54
N ARG A 656 19.83 7.67 3.82
CA ARG A 656 21.22 7.49 4.25
C ARG A 656 21.40 6.10 4.84
N ILE A 657 22.32 5.33 4.30
CA ILE A 657 22.79 4.06 4.83
C ILE A 657 23.77 4.34 5.97
N VAL A 658 23.38 3.97 7.18
CA VAL A 658 24.18 4.20 8.39
C VAL A 658 25.07 2.99 8.69
N VAL A 659 24.59 1.78 8.43
CA VAL A 659 25.33 0.52 8.61
C VAL A 659 25.16 -0.34 7.37
N ALA A 660 26.23 -0.93 6.86
CA ALA A 660 26.13 -1.91 5.79
C ALA A 660 27.20 -2.99 5.92
N GLY A 661 26.85 -4.22 5.57
CA GLY A 661 27.78 -5.34 5.61
C GLY A 661 27.19 -6.61 5.00
N TYR A 662 28.04 -7.61 4.85
CA TYR A 662 27.58 -8.94 4.45
C TYR A 662 26.78 -9.57 5.58
N THR A 663 25.65 -10.19 5.26
CA THR A 663 24.85 -10.97 6.22
C THR A 663 25.33 -12.42 6.31
N THR A 664 24.54 -13.35 6.88
CA THR A 664 24.75 -14.81 6.86
C THR A 664 24.68 -15.38 5.45
N SER A 665 25.61 -14.94 4.61
CA SER A 665 25.82 -15.25 3.20
C SER A 665 26.92 -16.29 3.06
N SER A 666 27.03 -16.92 1.89
CA SER A 666 28.09 -17.92 1.65
C SER A 666 29.49 -17.37 1.95
N ARG A 667 29.72 -16.07 1.73
CA ARG A 667 31.00 -15.39 1.96
C ARG A 667 31.33 -15.23 3.45
N VAL A 668 30.32 -15.03 4.29
CA VAL A 668 30.46 -14.93 5.76
C VAL A 668 30.48 -16.31 6.42
N LEU A 669 29.77 -17.27 5.84
CA LEU A 669 29.68 -18.64 6.35
C LEU A 669 30.92 -19.49 6.01
N GLY A 670 31.77 -19.03 5.09
CA GLY A 670 32.93 -19.77 4.60
C GLY A 670 32.58 -20.84 3.56
N THR A 671 31.46 -20.67 2.84
CA THR A 671 30.94 -21.61 1.84
C THR A 671 30.87 -21.01 0.42
N ALA A 672 31.41 -19.79 0.22
CA ALA A 672 31.44 -19.12 -1.06
C ALA A 672 32.44 -19.73 -2.05
N HIS A 673 32.07 -19.66 -3.33
CA HIS A 673 32.93 -19.90 -4.49
C HIS A 673 33.03 -18.61 -5.32
N THR A 674 33.87 -18.60 -6.36
CA THR A 674 34.13 -17.42 -7.21
C THR A 674 32.86 -16.78 -7.79
N ALA A 675 31.94 -17.61 -8.32
CA ALA A 675 30.65 -17.16 -8.86
C ALA A 675 29.53 -16.95 -7.80
N SER A 676 29.86 -16.77 -6.52
CA SER A 676 28.84 -16.54 -5.47
C SER A 676 28.38 -15.09 -5.45
N ASP A 677 27.08 -14.88 -5.33
CA ASP A 677 26.48 -13.55 -5.22
C ASP A 677 26.99 -12.80 -3.97
N HIS A 678 26.90 -11.48 -3.99
CA HIS A 678 27.21 -10.60 -2.87
C HIS A 678 25.92 -10.19 -2.17
N ASP A 679 25.55 -10.90 -1.09
CA ASP A 679 24.39 -10.55 -0.26
C ASP A 679 24.73 -9.48 0.78
N ILE A 680 24.39 -8.23 0.48
CA ILE A 680 24.61 -7.07 1.34
C ILE A 680 23.30 -6.69 2.04
N LYS A 681 23.39 -6.51 3.35
CA LYS A 681 22.31 -5.93 4.15
C LYS A 681 22.75 -4.57 4.69
N CYS A 682 21.80 -3.68 4.88
CA CYS A 682 22.07 -2.37 5.47
C CYS A 682 20.95 -1.88 6.40
N ILE A 683 21.30 -0.96 7.29
CA ILE A 683 20.38 -0.15 8.08
C ILE A 683 20.44 1.25 7.50
N PHE A 684 19.27 1.80 7.17
CA PHE A 684 19.16 3.14 6.61
C PHE A 684 18.23 4.03 7.41
N VAL A 685 18.36 5.33 7.22
CA VAL A 685 17.51 6.36 7.79
C VAL A 685 16.95 7.24 6.67
N HIS A 686 15.69 7.63 6.79
CA HIS A 686 15.11 8.68 5.95
C HIS A 686 15.54 10.06 6.42
N PRO A 687 15.46 11.12 5.60
CA PRO A 687 15.58 12.49 6.06
C PRO A 687 14.77 12.71 7.33
N ARG A 688 15.35 13.31 8.37
CA ARG A 688 14.73 13.40 9.71
C ARG A 688 13.32 13.98 9.68
N SER A 689 13.08 14.99 8.83
CA SER A 689 11.76 15.61 8.64
C SER A 689 10.70 14.65 8.07
N HIS A 690 11.08 13.55 7.44
CA HIS A 690 10.16 12.56 6.88
C HIS A 690 9.44 11.77 7.96
N TYR A 691 10.12 11.44 9.07
CA TYR A 691 9.51 10.75 10.22
C TYR A 691 8.43 11.61 10.91
N PHE A 692 8.46 12.93 10.71
CA PHE A 692 7.44 13.85 11.23
C PHE A 692 6.21 13.97 10.31
N GLY A 693 6.06 13.12 9.30
CA GLY A 693 4.88 13.06 8.45
C GLY A 693 3.72 12.25 9.03
N LEU A 694 2.64 12.11 8.25
CA LEU A 694 1.52 11.20 8.52
C LEU A 694 1.58 9.90 7.70
N ARG A 695 2.40 9.92 6.63
CA ARG A 695 2.55 8.77 5.75
C ARG A 695 3.58 7.82 6.36
N PRO A 696 3.27 6.52 6.50
CA PRO A 696 4.27 5.52 6.86
C PRO A 696 5.44 5.58 5.87
N LEU A 697 6.66 5.56 6.39
CA LEU A 697 7.86 5.50 5.57
C LEU A 697 8.10 4.08 5.06
N SER A 698 8.79 3.96 3.93
CA SER A 698 9.27 2.66 3.48
C SER A 698 10.20 2.08 4.54
N ARG A 699 9.87 0.87 5.01
CA ARG A 699 10.65 0.17 6.05
C ARG A 699 11.72 -0.74 5.48
N THR A 700 11.66 -1.08 4.20
CA THR A 700 12.58 -1.99 3.54
C THR A 700 12.74 -1.67 2.06
N PHE A 701 13.87 -2.07 1.48
CA PHE A 701 14.06 -2.09 0.03
C PHE A 701 14.92 -3.29 -0.38
N LYS A 702 14.93 -3.63 -1.67
CA LYS A 702 15.83 -4.61 -2.25
C LYS A 702 16.20 -4.23 -3.69
N HIS A 703 17.50 -4.20 -3.98
CA HIS A 703 18.09 -3.95 -5.29
C HIS A 703 18.97 -5.13 -5.70
N GLN A 704 18.99 -5.44 -6.99
CA GLN A 704 19.84 -6.48 -7.57
C GLN A 704 20.65 -5.87 -8.72
N PHE A 705 21.95 -6.13 -8.73
CA PHE A 705 22.91 -5.60 -9.69
C PHE A 705 23.67 -6.77 -10.32
N PRO A 706 23.20 -7.31 -11.46
CA PRO A 706 23.83 -8.45 -12.11
C PRO A 706 25.26 -8.14 -12.56
N GLY A 707 26.21 -9.03 -12.25
CA GLY A 707 27.62 -8.94 -12.65
C GLY A 707 28.42 -7.73 -12.14
N ALA A 708 27.86 -6.95 -11.22
CA ALA A 708 28.37 -5.63 -10.88
C ALA A 708 29.66 -5.62 -10.03
N ALA A 709 30.00 -6.72 -9.37
CA ALA A 709 31.21 -6.82 -8.56
C ALA A 709 32.08 -8.00 -9.02
N ALA A 710 33.16 -7.70 -9.74
CA ALA A 710 34.09 -8.70 -10.29
C ALA A 710 33.39 -9.83 -11.08
N GLY A 711 32.32 -9.49 -11.81
CA GLY A 711 31.54 -10.44 -12.62
C GLY A 711 30.52 -11.28 -11.82
N ALA A 712 30.35 -11.03 -10.52
CA ALA A 712 29.30 -11.62 -9.70
C ALA A 712 28.17 -10.63 -9.40
N ASP A 713 26.97 -11.17 -9.19
CA ASP A 713 25.77 -10.38 -8.87
C ASP A 713 25.87 -9.80 -7.46
N VAL A 714 25.34 -8.58 -7.28
CA VAL A 714 25.23 -7.93 -5.96
C VAL A 714 23.75 -7.75 -5.62
N GLU A 715 23.34 -8.26 -4.46
CA GLU A 715 22.02 -8.01 -3.90
C GLU A 715 22.16 -7.11 -2.67
N ILE A 716 21.54 -5.93 -2.70
CA ILE A 716 21.51 -4.99 -1.57
C ILE A 716 20.08 -4.92 -1.06
N SER A 717 19.87 -5.15 0.23
CA SER A 717 18.57 -4.87 0.84
C SER A 717 18.70 -4.19 2.19
N GLY A 718 17.87 -3.19 2.44
CA GLY A 718 17.92 -2.40 3.65
C GLY A 718 16.70 -2.56 4.54
N TRP A 719 16.88 -2.23 5.81
CA TRP A 719 15.80 -1.94 6.77
C TRP A 719 15.94 -0.52 7.30
N ASP A 720 14.82 0.19 7.42
CA ASP A 720 14.75 1.48 8.11
C ASP A 720 15.22 1.30 9.58
N ALA A 721 15.82 2.34 10.16
CA ALA A 721 16.33 2.36 11.52
C ALA A 721 15.34 1.84 12.57
N GLN A 722 14.09 2.34 12.59
CA GLN A 722 13.10 1.89 13.58
C GLN A 722 12.81 0.40 13.39
N HIS A 723 12.69 -0.04 12.14
CA HIS A 723 12.43 -1.45 11.84
C HIS A 723 13.61 -2.36 12.19
N ALA A 724 14.84 -1.93 11.88
CA ALA A 724 16.06 -2.68 12.17
C ALA A 724 16.30 -2.82 13.69
N LEU A 725 16.08 -1.74 14.45
CA LEU A 725 16.24 -1.74 15.90
C LEU A 725 15.13 -2.54 16.58
N GLN A 726 13.89 -2.47 16.08
CA GLN A 726 12.82 -3.37 16.55
C GLN A 726 13.20 -4.83 16.31
N MET A 727 13.70 -5.17 15.12
CA MET A 727 14.18 -6.52 14.82
C MET A 727 15.32 -6.94 15.76
N LEU A 728 16.22 -6.04 16.15
CA LEU A 728 17.28 -6.33 17.12
C LEU A 728 16.73 -6.54 18.54
N ALA A 729 15.80 -5.68 18.98
CA ALA A 729 15.12 -5.83 20.27
C ALA A 729 14.37 -7.16 20.36
N ASP A 730 13.74 -7.60 19.27
CA ASP A 730 13.08 -8.90 19.15
C ASP A 730 14.06 -10.08 19.05
N ASN A 731 15.36 -9.80 19.00
CA ASN A 731 16.46 -10.75 18.81
C ASN A 731 16.37 -11.51 17.46
N ASN A 732 16.09 -10.79 16.38
CA ASN A 732 16.07 -11.35 15.03
C ASN A 732 17.49 -11.68 14.53
N PRO A 733 17.77 -12.93 14.12
CA PRO A 733 19.11 -13.35 13.73
C PRO A 733 19.62 -12.72 12.42
N SER A 734 18.76 -12.12 11.59
CA SER A 734 19.14 -11.57 10.29
C SER A 734 19.96 -10.28 10.43
N VAL A 735 19.50 -9.36 11.29
CA VAL A 735 20.20 -8.09 11.56
C VAL A 735 21.45 -8.37 12.39
N LEU A 736 21.35 -9.24 13.40
CA LEU A 736 22.51 -9.71 14.18
C LEU A 736 23.59 -10.33 13.30
N GLY A 737 23.23 -11.17 12.32
CA GLY A 737 24.17 -11.79 11.41
C GLY A 737 24.96 -10.79 10.55
N MET A 738 24.34 -9.67 10.18
CA MET A 738 24.99 -8.55 9.48
C MET A 738 25.91 -7.78 10.43
N LEU A 739 25.47 -7.46 11.65
CA LEU A 739 26.28 -6.69 12.61
C LEU A 739 27.51 -7.47 13.11
N LEU A 740 27.36 -8.79 13.33
CA LEU A 740 28.44 -9.68 13.75
C LEU A 740 29.43 -9.98 12.62
N SER A 741 29.09 -9.63 11.38
CA SER A 741 29.93 -9.89 10.22
C SER A 741 31.28 -9.17 10.34
N PRO A 742 32.41 -9.87 10.12
CA PRO A 742 33.71 -9.21 10.10
C PRO A 742 33.90 -8.37 8.83
N LEU A 743 33.01 -8.50 7.84
CA LEU A 743 33.05 -7.82 6.54
C LEU A 743 32.12 -6.60 6.51
N SER A 744 32.27 -5.69 7.49
CA SER A 744 31.56 -4.41 7.50
C SER A 744 32.03 -3.52 6.34
N LEU A 745 31.08 -2.89 5.67
CA LEU A 745 31.29 -1.91 4.61
C LEU A 745 31.12 -0.50 5.16
N VAL A 746 30.02 -0.23 5.87
CA VAL A 746 29.68 1.11 6.40
C VAL A 746 29.31 1.02 7.88
N GLY A 747 29.63 2.06 8.66
CA GLY A 747 29.07 2.25 10.01
C GLY A 747 29.58 1.30 11.08
N ARG A 748 30.90 1.12 11.18
CA ARG A 748 31.50 0.20 12.17
C ARG A 748 31.13 0.60 13.60
N ASP A 749 31.24 1.87 13.95
CA ASP A 749 30.97 2.38 15.31
C ASP A 749 29.50 2.16 15.70
N TRP A 750 28.57 2.47 14.78
CA TRP A 750 27.16 2.16 14.96
C TRP A 750 26.90 0.66 15.11
N SER A 751 27.61 -0.17 14.35
CA SER A 751 27.48 -1.63 14.49
C SER A 751 27.88 -2.11 15.89
N GLU A 752 28.91 -1.51 16.49
CA GLU A 752 29.39 -1.86 17.84
C GLU A 752 28.39 -1.45 18.90
N ARG A 753 27.91 -0.19 18.84
CA ARG A 753 26.89 0.33 19.76
C ARG A 753 25.59 -0.49 19.72
N LEU A 754 25.15 -0.90 18.53
CA LEU A 754 23.96 -1.73 18.36
C LEU A 754 24.16 -3.16 18.90
N LEU A 755 25.37 -3.72 18.78
CA LEU A 755 25.70 -5.02 19.35
C LEU A 755 25.77 -4.99 20.87
N GLU A 756 26.28 -3.91 21.47
CA GLU A 756 26.27 -3.70 22.92
C GLU A 756 24.84 -3.63 23.45
N ALA A 757 23.97 -2.88 22.79
CA ALA A 757 22.55 -2.81 23.14
C ALA A 757 21.85 -4.18 23.01
N ALA A 758 22.10 -4.91 21.91
CA ALA A 758 21.57 -6.25 21.72
C ALA A 758 22.09 -7.27 22.75
N ALA A 759 23.33 -7.11 23.20
CA ALA A 759 23.90 -7.92 24.28
C ALA A 759 23.22 -7.64 25.62
N ALA A 760 22.92 -6.38 25.93
CA ALA A 760 22.23 -5.98 27.15
C ALA A 760 20.76 -6.47 27.20
N SER A 761 20.11 -6.63 26.04
CA SER A 761 18.72 -7.10 25.93
C SER A 761 18.58 -8.53 25.37
N LEU A 762 19.64 -9.34 25.48
CA LEU A 762 19.73 -10.64 24.82
C LEU A 762 18.69 -11.64 25.36
N ASN A 763 17.77 -12.06 24.49
CA ASN A 763 16.85 -13.15 24.75
C ASN A 763 17.27 -14.41 23.96
N ARG A 764 18.09 -15.25 24.60
CA ARG A 764 18.61 -16.50 24.02
C ARG A 764 17.50 -17.46 23.58
N ARG A 765 16.39 -17.51 24.31
CA ARG A 765 15.21 -18.31 23.95
C ARG A 765 14.62 -17.85 22.62
N SER A 766 14.40 -16.53 22.47
CA SER A 766 13.88 -15.96 21.22
C SER A 766 14.77 -16.33 20.03
N LEU A 767 16.09 -16.19 20.16
CA LEU A 767 17.05 -16.61 19.14
C LEU A 767 16.95 -18.10 18.78
N MET A 768 16.87 -18.96 19.79
CA MET A 768 16.71 -20.40 19.58
C MET A 768 15.41 -20.72 18.82
N ILE A 769 14.31 -20.04 19.14
CA ILE A 769 13.02 -20.18 18.42
C ILE A 769 13.19 -19.78 16.96
N HIS A 770 13.80 -18.62 16.69
CA HIS A 770 14.03 -18.15 15.33
C HIS A 770 14.90 -19.12 14.52
N TRP A 771 16.04 -19.54 15.05
CA TRP A 771 16.92 -20.50 14.35
C TRP A 771 16.28 -21.87 14.18
N PHE A 772 15.62 -22.42 15.21
CA PHE A 772 14.96 -23.72 15.10
C PHE A 772 13.86 -23.70 14.03
N SER A 773 13.02 -22.66 14.03
CA SER A 773 11.96 -22.49 13.03
C SER A 773 12.54 -22.34 11.62
N HIS A 774 13.62 -21.54 11.45
CA HIS A 774 14.31 -21.38 10.18
C HIS A 774 14.88 -22.71 9.65
N GLY A 775 15.56 -23.48 10.51
CA GLY A 775 16.11 -24.79 10.17
C GLY A 775 15.02 -25.79 9.77
N ARG A 776 13.94 -25.88 10.57
CA ARG A 776 12.81 -26.78 10.32
C ARG A 776 12.09 -26.46 9.00
N GLN A 777 11.76 -25.19 8.77
CA GLN A 777 11.04 -24.78 7.57
C GLN A 777 11.87 -25.00 6.29
N ASN A 778 13.19 -24.75 6.33
CA ASN A 778 14.06 -25.03 5.21
C ASN A 778 14.20 -26.55 4.97
N TYR A 779 14.24 -27.36 6.03
CA TYR A 779 14.27 -28.82 5.89
C TYR A 779 13.00 -29.32 5.20
N GLU A 780 11.82 -28.90 5.67
CA GLU A 780 10.52 -29.32 5.14
C GLU A 780 10.32 -28.90 3.67
N SER A 781 10.67 -27.66 3.34
CA SER A 781 10.42 -27.09 1.99
C SER A 781 11.46 -27.47 0.94
N SER A 782 12.73 -27.68 1.35
CA SER A 782 13.87 -27.70 0.42
C SER A 782 14.67 -28.99 0.45
N ILE A 783 14.49 -29.86 1.45
CA ILE A 783 15.28 -31.11 1.60
C ILE A 783 14.37 -32.33 1.66
N LYS A 784 13.38 -32.36 2.57
CA LYS A 784 12.60 -33.56 2.94
C LYS A 784 12.02 -34.32 1.75
N SER A 785 11.42 -33.61 0.79
CA SER A 785 10.71 -34.17 -0.38
C SER A 785 11.53 -34.17 -1.67
N ARG A 786 12.82 -33.85 -1.63
CA ARG A 786 13.69 -33.79 -2.82
C ARG A 786 14.75 -34.88 -2.76
N GLU A 787 14.96 -35.57 -3.87
CA GLU A 787 16.03 -36.58 -4.00
C GLU A 787 17.41 -35.93 -4.20
N THR A 788 17.44 -34.75 -4.82
CA THR A 788 18.66 -34.01 -5.15
C THR A 788 18.59 -32.55 -4.69
N PRO A 789 18.52 -32.27 -3.38
CA PRO A 789 18.53 -30.90 -2.87
C PRO A 789 19.83 -30.15 -3.19
N LEU A 790 19.73 -28.82 -3.29
CA LEU A 790 20.92 -27.97 -3.47
C LEU A 790 21.76 -27.97 -2.19
N ARG A 791 23.09 -28.06 -2.31
CA ARG A 791 24.02 -28.04 -1.17
C ARG A 791 23.79 -26.85 -0.23
N LYS A 792 23.57 -25.66 -0.80
CA LYS A 792 23.27 -24.44 -0.01
C LYS A 792 22.07 -24.60 0.92
N ARG A 793 21.08 -25.42 0.54
CA ARG A 793 19.89 -25.69 1.38
C ARG A 793 20.24 -26.52 2.60
N TYR A 794 21.17 -27.48 2.51
CA TYR A 794 21.71 -28.17 3.69
C TYR A 794 22.39 -27.19 4.65
N VAL A 795 23.19 -26.25 4.14
CA VAL A 795 23.81 -25.20 4.98
C VAL A 795 22.76 -24.37 5.72
N HIS A 796 21.68 -23.96 5.04
CA HIS A 796 20.56 -23.21 5.64
C HIS A 796 19.73 -24.02 6.65
N VAL A 797 19.91 -25.35 6.72
CA VAL A 797 19.25 -26.21 7.71
C VAL A 797 20.19 -26.56 8.86
N VAL A 798 21.38 -27.05 8.55
CA VAL A 798 22.36 -27.51 9.55
C VAL A 798 22.84 -26.34 10.41
N ARG A 799 23.24 -25.22 9.79
CA ARG A 799 23.79 -24.08 10.53
C ARG A 799 22.84 -23.54 11.62
N PRO A 800 21.58 -23.17 11.34
CA PRO A 800 20.71 -22.64 12.39
C PRO A 800 20.46 -23.68 13.49
N LEU A 801 20.34 -24.97 13.18
CA LEU A 801 20.19 -26.02 14.20
C LEU A 801 21.45 -26.15 15.08
N LEU A 802 22.64 -26.03 14.51
CA LEU A 802 23.89 -25.95 15.27
C LEU A 802 23.96 -24.67 16.13
N CYS A 803 23.42 -23.53 15.66
CA CYS A 803 23.30 -22.32 16.50
C CYS A 803 22.40 -22.56 17.72
N VAL A 804 21.30 -23.31 17.56
CA VAL A 804 20.45 -23.71 18.69
C VAL A 804 21.23 -24.59 19.67
N ALA A 805 21.90 -25.61 19.16
CA ALA A 805 22.69 -26.55 19.95
C ALA A 805 23.83 -25.86 20.72
N TRP A 806 24.50 -24.91 20.08
CA TRP A 806 25.53 -24.06 20.67
C TRP A 806 24.95 -23.15 21.76
N THR A 807 23.85 -22.45 21.47
CA THR A 807 23.23 -21.47 22.40
C THR A 807 22.76 -22.13 23.69
N ARG A 808 22.26 -23.37 23.57
CA ARG A 808 21.83 -24.18 24.71
C ARG A 808 22.98 -24.53 25.67
N ARG A 809 24.17 -24.78 25.15
CA ARG A 809 25.31 -25.32 25.91
C ARG A 809 26.35 -24.26 26.29
N SER A 810 26.38 -23.13 25.59
CA SER A 810 27.28 -21.98 25.84
C SER A 810 26.82 -21.08 27.01
N ARG A 811 26.39 -21.67 28.13
CA ARG A 811 25.93 -20.95 29.34
C ARG A 811 27.04 -20.66 30.34
N THR A 812 28.29 -21.00 30.03
CA THR A 812 29.44 -20.83 30.92
C THR A 812 30.12 -19.46 30.71
N PRO A 813 30.58 -18.80 31.79
CA PRO A 813 31.42 -17.60 31.65
C PRO A 813 32.62 -17.87 30.74
N GLY A 814 32.81 -17.06 29.70
CA GLY A 814 33.92 -17.16 28.75
C GLY A 814 33.61 -17.79 27.38
N SER A 815 32.42 -18.35 27.14
CA SER A 815 32.07 -18.98 25.84
C SER A 815 31.68 -18.01 24.72
N GLY A 816 31.71 -16.70 24.96
CA GLY A 816 31.19 -15.68 24.04
C GLY A 816 29.66 -15.57 24.07
N LEU A 817 29.14 -14.43 23.62
CA LEU A 817 27.69 -14.13 23.62
C LEU A 817 26.96 -14.70 22.40
N TRP A 818 27.65 -14.81 21.26
CA TRP A 818 27.05 -15.11 19.96
C TRP A 818 27.66 -16.37 19.34
N PRO A 819 26.87 -17.24 18.66
CA PRO A 819 27.41 -18.39 17.96
C PRO A 819 28.33 -17.94 16.81
N PRO A 820 29.42 -18.68 16.50
CA PRO A 820 30.28 -18.36 15.38
C PRO A 820 29.53 -18.25 14.05
N LEU A 821 29.92 -17.25 13.23
CA LEU A 821 29.38 -17.09 11.89
C LEU A 821 29.92 -18.13 10.92
N LEU A 822 31.24 -18.37 10.96
CA LEU A 822 31.91 -19.40 10.17
C LEU A 822 31.38 -20.79 10.55
N VAL A 823 30.93 -21.55 9.54
CA VAL A 823 30.37 -22.89 9.78
C VAL A 823 31.43 -23.83 10.34
N SER A 824 32.69 -23.72 9.92
CA SER A 824 33.80 -24.51 10.46
C SER A 824 33.98 -24.31 11.97
N ASP A 825 33.92 -23.06 12.41
CA ASP A 825 34.16 -22.70 13.81
C ASP A 825 32.95 -23.06 14.66
N LEU A 826 31.73 -22.88 14.12
CA LEU A 826 30.50 -23.31 14.77
C LEU A 826 30.50 -24.83 14.99
N VAL A 827 30.85 -25.61 13.97
CA VAL A 827 30.97 -27.08 14.05
C VAL A 827 31.99 -27.47 15.12
N ALA A 828 33.20 -26.92 15.07
CA ALA A 828 34.26 -27.21 16.03
C ALA A 828 33.84 -26.89 17.47
N GLN A 829 33.21 -25.74 17.70
CA GLN A 829 32.72 -25.37 19.01
C GLN A 829 31.56 -26.28 19.47
N THR A 830 30.58 -26.57 18.61
CA THR A 830 29.49 -27.49 18.98
C THR A 830 29.98 -28.90 19.30
N ALA A 831 31.00 -29.40 18.60
CA ALA A 831 31.64 -30.68 18.91
C ALA A 831 32.37 -30.62 20.27
N SER A 832 33.11 -29.55 20.54
CA SER A 832 33.79 -29.37 21.85
C SER A 832 32.82 -29.27 23.03
N LEU A 833 31.60 -28.77 22.79
CA LEU A 833 30.52 -28.70 23.76
C LEU A 833 29.74 -30.03 23.88
N GLY A 834 30.12 -31.07 23.14
CA GLY A 834 29.44 -32.37 23.13
C GLY A 834 28.04 -32.35 22.51
N ALA A 835 27.74 -31.38 21.65
CA ALA A 835 26.43 -31.27 20.99
C ALA A 835 26.30 -32.16 19.74
N ILE A 836 27.43 -32.44 19.10
CA ILE A 836 27.56 -33.31 17.93
C ILE A 836 28.78 -34.22 18.10
N SER A 837 28.77 -35.40 17.47
CA SER A 837 29.89 -36.34 17.48
C SER A 837 31.01 -35.92 16.51
N ALA A 838 32.18 -36.55 16.62
CA ALA A 838 33.28 -36.32 15.68
C ALA A 838 32.91 -36.73 14.25
N GLU A 839 32.14 -37.81 14.10
CA GLU A 839 31.65 -38.32 12.81
C GLU A 839 30.65 -37.34 12.17
N GLU A 840 29.78 -36.73 12.97
CA GLU A 840 28.83 -35.72 12.50
C GLU A 840 29.53 -34.43 12.07
N ALA A 841 30.54 -34.00 12.85
CA ALA A 841 31.38 -32.86 12.49
C ALA A 841 32.16 -33.11 11.18
N ASP A 842 32.71 -34.31 11.02
CA ASP A 842 33.39 -34.74 9.80
C ASP A 842 32.43 -34.80 8.60
N ALA A 843 31.19 -35.27 8.77
CA ALA A 843 30.19 -35.26 7.71
C ALA A 843 29.88 -33.83 7.24
N VAL A 844 29.70 -32.88 8.17
CA VAL A 844 29.50 -31.46 7.80
C VAL A 844 30.72 -30.91 7.06
N ALA A 845 31.94 -31.21 7.52
CA ALA A 845 33.16 -30.76 6.87
C ALA A 845 33.29 -31.33 5.44
N ARG A 846 33.15 -32.64 5.26
CA ARG A 846 33.28 -33.31 3.96
C ARG A 846 32.24 -32.86 2.95
N PHE A 847 30.98 -32.78 3.34
CA PHE A 847 29.88 -32.56 2.39
C PHE A 847 29.52 -31.09 2.18
N LEU A 848 29.79 -30.22 3.17
CA LEU A 848 29.40 -28.81 3.09
C LEU A 848 30.60 -27.85 2.99
N LEU A 849 31.81 -28.23 3.42
CA LEU A 849 32.96 -27.31 3.51
C LEU A 849 34.19 -27.67 2.64
N ALA A 850 34.42 -28.94 2.33
CA ALA A 850 35.56 -29.37 1.50
C ALA A 850 35.33 -29.12 -0.01
N ASN A 851 36.41 -28.92 -0.79
CA ASN A 851 36.38 -28.85 -2.27
C ASN A 851 35.27 -27.95 -2.85
N LEU A 852 35.14 -26.72 -2.35
CA LEU A 852 34.01 -25.81 -2.67
C LEU A 852 33.85 -25.50 -4.17
N GLU A 853 34.92 -25.56 -4.95
CA GLU A 853 34.92 -25.31 -6.41
C GLU A 853 34.50 -26.55 -7.23
N ASP A 854 34.82 -27.76 -6.75
CA ASP A 854 34.63 -29.02 -7.49
C ASP A 854 33.36 -29.79 -7.07
N LEU A 855 32.67 -29.35 -6.01
CA LEU A 855 31.46 -30.01 -5.52
C LEU A 855 30.23 -29.74 -6.40
N PRO A 856 29.39 -30.76 -6.68
CA PRO A 856 28.16 -30.58 -7.44
C PRO A 856 27.18 -29.67 -6.69
N ARG A 857 26.53 -28.74 -7.43
CA ARG A 857 25.52 -27.81 -6.87
C ARG A 857 24.33 -28.53 -6.24
N ALA A 858 23.92 -29.65 -6.82
CA ALA A 858 22.91 -30.55 -6.29
C ALA A 858 23.61 -31.77 -5.66
N LEU A 859 23.25 -32.10 -4.44
CA LEU A 859 23.73 -33.29 -3.75
C LEU A 859 22.62 -34.33 -3.77
N PRO A 860 22.90 -35.60 -4.14
CA PRO A 860 22.05 -36.71 -3.73
C PRO A 860 21.85 -36.67 -2.21
N ARG A 861 20.74 -37.21 -1.71
CA ARG A 861 20.52 -37.31 -0.27
C ARG A 861 21.72 -37.94 0.42
N VAL A 862 22.25 -37.24 1.42
CA VAL A 862 23.41 -37.65 2.21
C VAL A 862 22.90 -38.20 3.54
N PRO A 863 22.90 -39.53 3.75
CA PRO A 863 22.31 -40.15 4.93
C PRO A 863 22.86 -39.60 6.25
N GLU A 864 24.15 -39.30 6.30
CA GLU A 864 24.83 -38.77 7.49
C GLU A 864 24.33 -37.37 7.85
N LEU A 865 24.15 -36.49 6.86
CA LEU A 865 23.59 -35.16 7.08
C LEU A 865 22.10 -35.21 7.41
N ASP A 866 21.35 -36.09 6.76
CA ASP A 866 19.93 -36.28 7.04
C ASP A 866 19.69 -36.79 8.47
N ALA A 867 20.49 -37.76 8.91
CA ALA A 867 20.44 -38.29 10.27
C ALA A 867 20.78 -37.19 11.30
N LEU A 868 21.84 -36.41 11.06
CA LEU A 868 22.19 -35.26 11.90
C LEU A 868 21.04 -34.25 11.98
N VAL A 869 20.46 -33.85 10.85
CA VAL A 869 19.35 -32.89 10.82
C VAL A 869 18.13 -33.41 11.57
N GLN A 870 17.75 -34.67 11.36
CA GLN A 870 16.61 -35.26 12.05
C GLN A 870 16.83 -35.31 13.56
N ARG A 871 18.04 -35.70 14.00
CA ARG A 871 18.41 -35.73 15.41
C ARG A 871 18.37 -34.33 16.02
N LEU A 872 18.99 -33.33 15.39
CA LEU A 872 18.95 -31.96 15.89
C LEU A 872 17.52 -31.39 15.94
N LEU A 873 16.64 -31.71 14.98
CA LEU A 873 15.23 -31.31 15.02
C LEU A 873 14.43 -31.98 16.15
N GLN A 874 14.85 -33.16 16.59
CA GLN A 874 14.26 -33.87 17.72
C GLN A 874 14.80 -33.35 19.05
N ASP A 875 16.13 -33.29 19.19
CA ASP A 875 16.83 -33.02 20.44
C ASP A 875 16.88 -31.52 20.76
N GLU A 876 17.01 -30.64 19.74
CA GLU A 876 17.27 -29.21 19.93
C GLU A 876 16.01 -28.34 19.92
N ARG A 877 14.85 -28.88 20.33
CA ARG A 877 13.60 -28.12 20.43
C ARG A 877 13.69 -27.01 21.47
N PRO A 878 13.31 -25.75 21.17
CA PRO A 878 13.35 -24.67 22.13
C PRO A 878 12.55 -25.00 23.41
N PRO A 879 13.08 -24.65 24.60
CA PRO A 879 12.48 -24.93 25.92
C PRO A 879 11.14 -24.20 26.17
N ALA A 880 10.46 -24.44 27.30
CA ALA A 880 9.20 -23.77 27.72
C ALA A 880 9.45 -22.43 28.46
N ALA A 881 8.49 -21.49 28.43
CA ALA A 881 8.70 -20.05 28.70
C ALA A 881 9.22 -19.74 30.11
N ASP A 882 8.84 -20.59 31.05
CA ASP A 882 9.17 -20.63 32.47
C ASP A 882 10.63 -21.01 32.78
N GLU A 883 11.38 -21.56 31.83
CA GLU A 883 12.76 -22.02 32.03
C GLU A 883 13.83 -20.95 31.75
N TRP A 884 13.44 -19.70 31.43
CA TRP A 884 14.34 -18.62 31.02
C TRP A 884 14.01 -17.28 31.69
N GLU A 885 15.06 -16.52 32.00
CA GLU A 885 14.94 -15.20 32.64
C GLU A 885 14.23 -14.19 31.73
N ALA A 886 13.41 -13.34 32.35
CA ALA A 886 12.75 -12.23 31.68
C ALA A 886 13.75 -11.13 31.30
N VAL A 887 13.52 -10.45 30.18
CA VAL A 887 14.33 -9.30 29.76
C VAL A 887 14.10 -8.14 30.74
N PRO A 888 15.15 -7.47 31.26
CA PRO A 888 15.00 -6.33 32.15
C PRO A 888 14.25 -5.16 31.47
N PRO A 889 13.35 -4.44 32.17
CA PRO A 889 12.63 -3.28 31.60
C PRO A 889 13.55 -2.15 31.11
N GLU A 890 14.67 -1.93 31.80
CA GLU A 890 15.70 -0.92 31.48
C GLU A 890 16.30 -1.08 30.07
N ALA A 891 16.15 -2.26 29.45
CA ALA A 891 16.59 -2.50 28.08
C ALA A 891 15.74 -1.75 27.03
N ALA A 892 14.47 -1.44 27.33
CA ALA A 892 13.56 -0.79 26.39
C ALA A 892 13.90 0.71 26.19
N GLU A 893 14.19 1.43 27.29
CA GLU A 893 14.57 2.86 27.24
C GLU A 893 15.86 3.10 26.44
N ASN A 894 16.79 2.12 26.48
CA ASN A 894 18.03 2.19 25.72
C ASN A 894 17.79 2.13 24.19
N TRP A 895 16.81 1.34 23.74
CA TRP A 895 16.49 1.21 22.32
C TRP A 895 15.86 2.47 21.74
N ASP A 896 14.97 3.12 22.50
CA ASP A 896 14.33 4.38 22.09
C ASP A 896 15.37 5.48 21.87
N ARG A 897 16.29 5.67 22.84
CA ARG A 897 17.40 6.61 22.72
C ARG A 897 18.30 6.31 21.52
N LEU A 898 18.71 5.06 21.34
CA LEU A 898 19.57 4.67 20.22
C LEU A 898 18.89 4.90 18.87
N CYS A 899 17.57 4.71 18.78
CA CYS A 899 16.82 4.98 17.57
C CYS A 899 16.82 6.47 17.22
N ILE A 900 16.54 7.33 18.21
CA ILE A 900 16.58 8.79 18.07
C ILE A 900 17.96 9.25 17.60
N GLU A 901 19.04 8.76 18.23
CA GLU A 901 20.41 9.12 17.89
C GLU A 901 20.82 8.59 16.51
N LEU A 902 20.40 7.37 16.13
CA LEU A 902 20.68 6.77 14.83
C LEU A 902 20.03 7.59 13.71
N ILE A 903 18.76 7.97 13.89
CA ILE A 903 18.05 8.88 12.99
C ILE A 903 18.65 10.28 13.01
N GLY A 904 19.17 10.74 14.15
CA GLY A 904 19.84 12.03 14.31
C GLY A 904 21.22 12.11 13.63
N SER A 905 21.87 10.97 13.37
CA SER A 905 23.22 10.90 12.79
C SER A 905 23.34 11.30 11.30
N GLN A 906 22.34 12.01 10.76
CA GLN A 906 22.32 12.50 9.38
C GLN A 906 23.31 13.64 9.07
N ALA A 907 24.14 14.05 10.04
CA ALA A 907 25.12 15.09 9.79
C ALA A 907 26.11 14.62 8.70
N PRO A 908 26.36 15.42 7.64
CA PRO A 908 27.43 15.13 6.71
C PRO A 908 28.75 15.13 7.49
N GLN A 909 29.56 14.08 7.32
CA GLN A 909 31.00 14.20 7.55
C GLN A 909 31.64 14.91 6.38
#